data_AF-A0A2U2RK66-F1
#
_entry.id   AF-A0A2U2RK66-F1
#
_cell.length_a   1.000
_cell.length_b   1.000
_cell.length_c   1.000
_cell.angle_alpha   90.00
_cell.angle_beta   90.00
_cell.angle_gamma   90.00
#
_symmetry.space_group_name_H-M   'P 1'
#
loop_
_entity.id
_entity.type
_entity.pdbx_description
1 polymer ?
#
loop_
_entity_poly.entity_id
_entity_poly.type
_entity_poly.pdbx_seq_one_letter_code
_entity_poly.pdbx_strand_id
1 'polypeptide(L)'
;MPPLSEHPRPRPATSIRPAAPTRPAAPARPTSFSRSAFLRASASALVVPTLAAPAAHAAGPDLATASTGPTPTGHGHGGDPLEDGLVHGSHSLPGNDGRAHEVTWDARSFRIDGERLHLYAGEIHPWRVPAPAQWRELLQLMRATGFNAVSFYFFWGLHQTEEGGPFDFTGIKDVDLLLRIAEQEGLYVIARPGPYVNAEISMGGLPAYLTNRKASLRSTDPDNLADSKAWLSAIGEILTKHQVTEGGGSVLMWQIENELISEEAQRSEFLRTLAQHVRSIGASVPLFHNDYNLGGRFQDAEVHDLDFYAYDHYPLGFDAGGDRQRLGEAEAQFREFAPESPHFITESQGGAFTPWGAPFDASQAYEFTDPAFTRQWGVRNLGNGVTAFNYYMAFGGTNWGYTGSPSSGFTSYDYGAGITEDRLVTGKLAVQKELAAFQDALPQITSMAPASAPLLRDVDGADVQAYQRIATDDEKAASDDGASRLLAFRLADSNDETDTRFAVRLLLGAKDTGGGAGQGDGGTGLGGDAGQGGDAGPGGGGAAQGDARGSSSAEEPDVDDGDAAIQYEGDWESTPDETAFGGTVHRTETAGATASWTFTGTGVDVITATGTDHGTAECLIDGEVEGTFTSHVASDQNKPTRFVAHRVRDLEHGEHTVTVRATGKAAEGGTGTVVTLDAFDVPGDAEQDPDAPIPDGVTGWVRVPQKQDTALHLHGRDAFVVTADCLIGGHALLYSTSQLFGPALPRRGGMQQILVGADGDPGEIVLRYDREPRIDAPRRGVESSWDETSGQLRLNVTHGEEPVEISLRGRPLGADGTGRRSTLHLRFLSRTAAARTWILSGTPGRWVEPTPGHEEAHVVVEGAEHARAVTFDGSTARITAGGAERTSLRVDVPEGVRRVEVDGHRASVHEGVAQVHLRAPWKLDVPALRFRGIDEAPETAGDLDESGWTHADSTTGSTDQQGPGRGGIVLDSNHYGMFEGSVWYRAHFTATAKRSLTLRANGGTGQPATGKAPAFAQAWAGGKSLGAFPADGQDHELAIPAGARTTGKEAVLAVLVHNLGQNLDWSDDGLSKQTRGLYDAVLPADGDVRWLIRGVADPAGADDPLRTMYNVGGLHGEREGWHLPEFADHRWKRATSMVADEPGIRWYRADFRLRVPEQQDASWRLVVRSSRFERDRSDHSQVVLYVNGWQIGIYIGDIGPQSEFTIPAGILDPSGRNQLALWVAAKEKGAGPDHVELKLVGNRTGGIGHADPLV
;
A
#
# COMPACT_ATOMS: atom_id res chain seq x y z
N MET A 1 -52.35 15.03 -24.49
CA MET A 1 -53.36 15.75 -25.30
C MET A 1 -53.76 17.02 -24.56
N PRO A 2 -54.15 18.13 -25.23
CA PRO A 2 -53.79 18.56 -26.59
C PRO A 2 -53.31 20.08 -26.56
N PRO A 3 -53.45 20.97 -27.58
CA PRO A 3 -52.27 21.45 -28.33
C PRO A 3 -52.28 22.97 -28.71
N LEU A 4 -51.64 23.33 -29.85
CA LEU A 4 -51.60 24.61 -30.61
C LEU A 4 -50.46 25.60 -30.27
N SER A 5 -49.93 26.48 -31.15
CA SER A 5 -49.71 26.52 -32.63
C SER A 5 -48.80 27.77 -32.94
N GLU A 6 -48.24 28.12 -34.12
CA GLU A 6 -48.19 27.55 -35.49
C GLU A 6 -46.94 28.05 -36.31
N HIS A 7 -47.06 28.30 -37.62
CA HIS A 7 -46.02 28.71 -38.60
C HIS A 7 -46.64 29.67 -39.67
N PRO A 8 -45.87 30.49 -40.46
CA PRO A 8 -45.27 30.00 -41.72
C PRO A 8 -44.03 30.77 -42.29
N ARG A 9 -43.56 30.35 -43.48
CA ARG A 9 -42.55 31.00 -44.36
C ARG A 9 -43.18 31.47 -45.69
N PRO A 10 -42.45 32.16 -46.61
CA PRO A 10 -42.01 31.47 -47.85
C PRO A 10 -40.65 31.94 -48.48
N ARG A 11 -40.29 31.42 -49.68
CA ARG A 11 -39.07 31.69 -50.50
C ARG A 11 -39.41 32.43 -51.84
N PRO A 12 -38.44 33.04 -52.58
CA PRO A 12 -37.64 32.39 -53.67
C PRO A 12 -36.12 32.79 -53.64
N ALA A 13 -35.14 32.40 -54.48
CA ALA A 13 -34.99 31.74 -55.81
C ALA A 13 -34.96 32.70 -57.06
N THR A 14 -34.12 32.57 -58.12
CA THR A 14 -33.03 31.61 -58.48
C THR A 14 -32.10 32.10 -59.64
N SER A 15 -30.85 31.57 -59.71
CA SER A 15 -30.05 31.18 -60.92
C SER A 15 -29.18 32.17 -61.77
N ILE A 16 -28.22 31.57 -62.53
CA ILE A 16 -27.51 31.98 -63.79
C ILE A 16 -25.97 32.25 -63.74
N ARG A 17 -25.28 31.83 -64.82
CA ARG A 17 -23.83 31.85 -65.22
C ARG A 17 -23.74 32.54 -66.61
N PRO A 18 -22.61 33.09 -67.12
CA PRO A 18 -21.51 32.27 -67.70
C PRO A 18 -20.10 32.94 -67.90
N ALA A 19 -19.24 32.26 -68.69
CA ALA A 19 -18.12 32.75 -69.52
C ALA A 19 -16.65 32.80 -68.98
N ALA A 20 -15.71 32.62 -69.90
CA ALA A 20 -14.23 32.65 -69.80
C ALA A 20 -13.66 33.14 -71.17
N PRO A 21 -12.32 33.34 -71.37
CA PRO A 21 -11.55 32.28 -72.06
C PRO A 21 -9.99 32.21 -71.86
N THR A 22 -9.43 31.03 -72.22
CA THR A 22 -8.10 30.73 -72.86
C THR A 22 -6.72 31.11 -72.24
N ARG A 23 -5.99 30.06 -71.79
CA ARG A 23 -4.67 29.48 -72.23
C ARG A 23 -3.79 30.20 -73.29
N PRO A 24 -2.48 29.88 -73.47
CA PRO A 24 -1.73 28.62 -73.19
C PRO A 24 -0.67 28.75 -72.05
N ALA A 25 0.41 27.94 -71.83
CA ALA A 25 1.08 26.81 -72.52
C ALA A 25 1.80 25.83 -71.53
N ALA A 26 2.73 24.97 -72.01
CA ALA A 26 3.68 24.12 -71.24
C ALA A 26 4.94 23.78 -72.08
N PRO A 27 6.09 23.37 -71.49
CA PRO A 27 6.46 21.92 -71.32
C PRO A 27 7.31 21.65 -70.04
N ALA A 28 7.81 20.46 -69.68
CA ALA A 28 7.38 19.04 -69.80
C ALA A 28 8.18 18.20 -68.75
N ARG A 29 7.74 16.96 -68.42
CA ARG A 29 8.49 15.98 -67.59
C ARG A 29 9.53 15.22 -68.45
N PRO A 30 10.52 14.49 -67.86
CA PRO A 30 10.30 13.05 -67.58
C PRO A 30 11.08 12.41 -66.38
N THR A 31 10.56 11.28 -65.86
CA THR A 31 11.24 10.02 -65.39
C THR A 31 12.63 10.07 -64.72
N SER A 32 12.87 9.67 -63.45
CA SER A 32 12.76 8.34 -62.77
C SER A 32 14.13 7.63 -62.58
N PHE A 33 14.23 6.65 -61.65
CA PHE A 33 15.42 5.82 -61.30
C PHE A 33 16.57 6.58 -60.55
N SER A 34 17.44 5.97 -59.72
CA SER A 34 17.49 4.61 -59.10
C SER A 34 18.24 4.62 -57.74
N ARG A 35 18.32 3.45 -57.10
CA ARG A 35 18.95 3.11 -55.80
C ARG A 35 20.47 3.35 -55.68
N SER A 36 20.92 3.36 -54.41
CA SER A 36 22.18 2.79 -53.85
C SER A 36 23.44 3.64 -53.65
N ALA A 37 23.75 3.85 -52.35
CA ALA A 37 25.04 3.68 -51.64
C ALA A 37 26.32 4.44 -52.07
N PHE A 38 27.04 5.04 -51.10
CA PHE A 38 28.26 4.43 -50.49
C PHE A 38 28.85 5.28 -49.32
N LEU A 39 28.91 4.67 -48.11
CA LEU A 39 30.04 4.57 -47.15
C LEU A 39 31.08 5.72 -46.94
N ARG A 40 31.42 5.93 -45.65
CA ARG A 40 32.58 6.66 -45.04
C ARG A 40 32.49 8.19 -44.93
N ALA A 41 33.23 8.90 -44.06
CA ALA A 41 33.75 8.69 -42.69
C ALA A 41 34.66 9.91 -42.31
N SER A 42 34.96 10.10 -41.02
CA SER A 42 36.13 10.84 -40.47
C SER A 42 36.21 12.39 -40.56
N ALA A 43 35.80 13.04 -39.46
CA ALA A 43 36.66 13.84 -38.55
C ALA A 43 37.38 15.17 -38.93
N SER A 44 37.61 15.97 -37.86
CA SER A 44 38.75 16.88 -37.59
C SER A 44 38.70 18.41 -37.87
N ALA A 45 38.31 19.16 -36.82
CA ALA A 45 39.17 20.09 -36.04
C ALA A 45 39.55 21.52 -36.52
N LEU A 46 40.11 22.29 -35.56
CA LEU A 46 40.66 23.68 -35.61
C LEU A 46 39.60 24.82 -35.73
N VAL A 47 39.82 26.08 -35.29
CA VAL A 47 41.03 26.89 -35.00
C VAL A 47 40.87 27.73 -33.69
N VAL A 48 41.98 28.09 -33.03
CA VAL A 48 42.07 29.15 -31.98
C VAL A 48 43.02 30.29 -32.45
N PRO A 49 42.74 31.56 -32.11
CA PRO A 49 43.78 32.59 -31.97
C PRO A 49 43.78 33.30 -30.59
N THR A 50 44.95 33.81 -30.20
CA THR A 50 45.31 34.36 -28.87
C THR A 50 45.55 35.87 -28.87
N LEU A 51 45.64 36.50 -27.67
CA LEU A 51 46.53 37.63 -27.23
C LEU A 51 45.88 38.33 -26.00
N ALA A 52 46.56 38.90 -24.99
CA ALA A 52 47.99 38.97 -24.61
C ALA A 52 48.13 39.24 -23.07
N ALA A 53 49.36 39.19 -22.51
CA ALA A 53 49.69 39.58 -21.12
C ALA A 53 50.57 40.87 -21.08
N PRO A 54 50.83 41.51 -19.90
CA PRO A 54 52.09 41.19 -19.17
C PRO A 54 52.19 41.49 -17.64
N ALA A 55 52.98 40.66 -16.92
CA ALA A 55 53.87 40.99 -15.77
C ALA A 55 53.26 41.56 -14.44
N ALA A 56 53.94 41.61 -13.27
CA ALA A 56 55.36 41.34 -12.91
C ALA A 56 55.61 41.08 -11.38
N HIS A 57 56.62 40.26 -11.04
CA HIS A 57 57.48 40.28 -9.79
C HIS A 57 56.84 40.06 -8.38
N ALA A 58 57.53 39.56 -7.32
CA ALA A 58 58.73 38.71 -7.18
C ALA A 58 58.98 38.25 -5.71
N ALA A 59 59.60 37.05 -5.54
CA ALA A 59 60.51 36.58 -4.46
C ALA A 59 60.10 36.47 -2.96
N GLY A 60 60.55 35.39 -2.30
CA GLY A 60 60.86 35.32 -0.84
C GLY A 60 60.18 34.18 -0.03
N PRO A 61 60.92 33.32 0.71
CA PRO A 61 60.36 32.25 1.56
C PRO A 61 60.53 32.48 3.08
N ASP A 62 59.65 31.88 3.93
CA ASP A 62 60.02 30.76 4.82
C ASP A 62 58.87 30.21 5.71
N LEU A 63 58.97 28.90 6.01
CA LEU A 63 58.54 28.10 7.19
C LEU A 63 57.28 28.38 8.07
N ALA A 64 56.64 27.25 8.44
CA ALA A 64 56.06 26.87 9.75
C ALA A 64 54.52 26.99 10.05
N THR A 65 53.90 25.79 10.09
CA THR A 65 52.92 25.27 11.08
C THR A 65 51.56 25.94 11.38
N ALA A 66 50.53 25.08 11.31
CA ALA A 66 49.31 24.98 12.15
C ALA A 66 48.04 25.82 11.83
N SER A 67 46.93 25.08 11.66
CA SER A 67 45.52 25.38 11.96
C SER A 67 44.87 26.69 11.44
N THR A 68 44.06 26.58 10.38
CA THR A 68 42.67 27.11 10.26
C THR A 68 42.09 26.78 8.85
N GLY A 69 40.75 26.79 8.71
CA GLY A 69 40.05 26.76 7.40
C GLY A 69 40.14 28.11 6.65
N PRO A 70 39.54 28.27 5.44
CA PRO A 70 38.21 27.77 5.07
C PRO A 70 38.04 27.28 3.61
N THR A 71 36.78 27.08 3.19
CA THR A 71 36.26 26.94 1.81
C THR A 71 36.71 28.06 0.86
N PRO A 72 36.74 27.86 -0.49
CA PRO A 72 35.54 28.16 -1.28
C PRO A 72 35.34 27.41 -2.63
N THR A 73 34.10 27.45 -3.15
CA THR A 73 33.61 27.52 -4.56
C THR A 73 34.41 26.92 -5.74
N GLY A 74 33.79 26.37 -6.80
CA GLY A 74 32.36 26.27 -7.11
C GLY A 74 32.03 26.56 -8.58
N HIS A 75 31.76 25.51 -9.35
CA HIS A 75 31.09 25.50 -10.66
C HIS A 75 30.30 24.17 -10.74
N GLY A 76 29.12 24.07 -11.35
CA GLY A 76 28.38 25.09 -12.09
C GLY A 76 27.53 24.47 -13.21
N HIS A 77 26.75 23.44 -12.89
CA HIS A 77 25.77 22.86 -13.82
C HIS A 77 24.46 23.66 -13.78
N GLY A 78 23.73 23.71 -14.89
CA GLY A 78 22.46 24.44 -14.97
C GLY A 78 21.34 23.63 -14.31
N GLY A 79 20.59 24.27 -13.41
CA GLY A 79 19.37 23.71 -12.84
C GLY A 79 18.23 23.67 -13.85
N ASP A 80 17.29 22.75 -13.63
CA ASP A 80 16.07 22.63 -14.42
C ASP A 80 15.04 23.71 -14.01
N PRO A 81 14.12 24.13 -14.90
CA PRO A 81 13.11 25.15 -14.59
C PRO A 81 12.15 24.80 -13.43
N LEU A 82 12.15 23.54 -12.97
CA LEU A 82 11.31 23.03 -11.90
C LEU A 82 11.78 23.41 -10.48
N GLU A 83 13.02 23.87 -10.30
CA GLU A 83 13.55 24.22 -8.96
C GLU A 83 13.06 25.59 -8.46
N ASP A 84 12.99 26.60 -9.32
CA ASP A 84 12.76 28.02 -8.95
C ASP A 84 11.31 28.35 -8.51
N GLY A 85 10.39 27.37 -8.49
CA GLY A 85 8.94 27.60 -8.38
C GLY A 85 8.27 27.28 -7.04
N LEU A 86 8.82 26.37 -6.23
CA LEU A 86 8.16 25.85 -5.03
C LEU A 86 9.09 25.87 -3.80
N VAL A 87 8.54 26.17 -2.62
CA VAL A 87 9.33 26.37 -1.40
C VAL A 87 9.80 25.02 -0.86
N HIS A 88 11.10 24.74 -0.95
CA HIS A 88 11.71 23.54 -0.38
C HIS A 88 11.49 23.45 1.14
N GLY A 89 10.97 22.33 1.61
CA GLY A 89 11.27 21.81 2.95
C GLY A 89 12.65 21.18 2.94
N SER A 90 13.47 21.46 3.96
CA SER A 90 14.70 20.71 4.26
C SER A 90 14.49 20.01 5.59
N HIS A 91 13.75 18.91 5.53
CA HIS A 91 13.43 18.08 6.69
C HIS A 91 14.69 17.38 7.21
N SER A 92 14.73 17.11 8.50
CA SER A 92 15.67 16.16 9.10
C SER A 92 14.86 15.11 9.87
N LEU A 93 14.80 13.92 9.28
CA LEU A 93 14.69 12.66 10.02
C LEU A 93 16.05 11.97 9.88
N PRO A 94 16.38 11.00 10.75
CA PRO A 94 17.47 10.07 10.49
C PRO A 94 17.39 9.53 9.05
N GLY A 95 18.49 9.62 8.31
CA GLY A 95 18.58 9.43 6.86
C GLY A 95 18.87 10.74 6.12
N ASN A 96 18.03 11.76 6.33
CA ASN A 96 18.09 13.05 5.63
C ASN A 96 18.84 14.14 6.44
N ASP A 97 19.94 13.79 7.10
CA ASP A 97 20.84 14.76 7.76
C ASP A 97 22.27 14.77 7.17
N GLY A 98 22.56 13.84 6.25
CA GLY A 98 23.88 13.65 5.63
C GLY A 98 24.87 12.82 6.44
N ARG A 99 24.41 12.00 7.39
CA ARG A 99 25.23 11.08 8.21
C ARG A 99 24.77 9.64 8.05
N ALA A 100 25.71 8.70 8.15
CA ALA A 100 25.40 7.28 8.22
C ALA A 100 24.69 6.95 9.56
N HIS A 101 23.56 6.26 9.47
CA HIS A 101 22.74 5.82 10.61
C HIS A 101 22.78 4.30 10.80
N GLU A 102 22.65 3.84 12.04
CA GLU A 102 22.59 2.42 12.38
C GLU A 102 21.13 1.94 12.41
N VAL A 103 20.74 1.09 11.45
CA VAL A 103 19.40 0.47 11.40
C VAL A 103 19.45 -0.90 12.07
N THR A 104 18.71 -1.06 13.16
CA THR A 104 18.64 -2.31 13.97
C THR A 104 17.19 -2.62 14.34
N TRP A 105 16.94 -3.76 14.99
CA TRP A 105 15.62 -4.16 15.49
C TRP A 105 15.75 -5.07 16.71
N ASP A 106 14.63 -5.24 17.41
CA ASP A 106 14.41 -6.32 18.37
C ASP A 106 12.98 -6.87 18.20
N ALA A 107 12.61 -7.84 19.04
CA ALA A 107 11.27 -8.43 19.06
C ALA A 107 10.12 -7.40 19.15
N ARG A 108 10.37 -6.17 19.63
CA ARG A 108 9.35 -5.13 19.77
C ARG A 108 9.31 -4.16 18.60
N SER A 109 10.45 -3.66 18.10
CA SER A 109 10.46 -2.66 17.01
C SER A 109 11.76 -2.59 16.23
N PHE A 110 11.70 -1.96 15.04
CA PHE A 110 12.88 -1.35 14.42
C PHE A 110 13.45 -0.23 15.30
N ARG A 111 14.70 0.14 15.03
CA ARG A 111 15.45 1.21 15.69
C ARG A 111 16.38 1.91 14.70
N ILE A 112 16.55 3.22 14.85
CA ILE A 112 17.55 4.02 14.13
C ILE A 112 18.44 4.71 15.16
N ASP A 113 19.76 4.52 15.09
CA ASP A 113 20.75 4.98 16.08
C ASP A 113 20.40 4.58 17.53
N GLY A 114 19.67 3.46 17.67
CA GLY A 114 19.15 2.93 18.94
C GLY A 114 17.77 3.46 19.36
N GLU A 115 17.30 4.58 18.81
CA GLU A 115 15.95 5.12 19.06
C GLU A 115 14.89 4.25 18.37
N ARG A 116 13.83 3.87 19.09
CA ARG A 116 12.79 2.96 18.59
C ARG A 116 11.92 3.62 17.52
N LEU A 117 11.72 2.93 16.40
CA LEU A 117 10.87 3.34 15.28
C LEU A 117 9.61 2.47 15.19
N HIS A 118 8.44 3.11 15.23
CA HIS A 118 7.21 2.53 14.70
C HIS A 118 7.12 2.90 13.22
N LEU A 119 7.10 1.92 12.31
CA LEU A 119 7.13 2.15 10.87
C LEU A 119 5.70 2.16 10.31
N TYR A 120 5.16 3.35 10.03
CA TYR A 120 3.79 3.52 9.52
C TYR A 120 3.84 4.03 8.08
N ALA A 121 3.54 3.13 7.15
CA ALA A 121 3.72 3.33 5.72
C ALA A 121 2.42 3.21 4.91
N GLY A 122 2.49 3.71 3.67
CA GLY A 122 1.49 3.45 2.65
C GLY A 122 2.17 3.18 1.30
N GLU A 123 1.57 2.31 0.50
CA GLU A 123 2.03 2.02 -0.87
C GLU A 123 1.49 3.06 -1.85
N ILE A 124 2.36 3.56 -2.73
CA ILE A 124 1.99 4.25 -3.97
C ILE A 124 2.88 3.76 -5.12
N HIS A 125 2.34 3.64 -6.33
CA HIS A 125 3.13 3.21 -7.49
C HIS A 125 3.45 4.40 -8.42
N PRO A 126 4.72 4.86 -8.48
CA PRO A 126 5.09 6.10 -9.19
C PRO A 126 4.66 6.12 -10.65
N TRP A 127 4.77 4.98 -11.36
CA TRP A 127 4.39 4.88 -12.76
C TRP A 127 2.87 5.00 -13.00
N ARG A 128 2.04 4.69 -11.99
CA ARG A 128 0.57 4.91 -12.04
C ARG A 128 0.19 6.39 -11.89
N VAL A 129 1.16 7.27 -11.66
CA VAL A 129 1.07 8.74 -11.70
C VAL A 129 2.20 9.28 -12.59
N PRO A 130 2.04 9.33 -13.92
CA PRO A 130 3.13 9.65 -14.85
C PRO A 130 3.51 11.14 -14.87
N ALA A 131 3.65 11.81 -13.72
CA ALA A 131 3.95 13.23 -13.58
C ALA A 131 4.67 13.53 -12.25
N PRO A 132 6.01 13.72 -12.26
CA PRO A 132 6.82 13.83 -11.04
C PRO A 132 6.39 14.89 -10.02
N ALA A 133 5.79 16.00 -10.47
CA ALA A 133 5.25 17.02 -9.58
C ALA A 133 4.14 16.50 -8.63
N GLN A 134 3.36 15.51 -9.07
CA GLN A 134 2.29 14.90 -8.25
C GLN A 134 2.80 13.82 -7.29
N TRP A 135 3.97 13.22 -7.52
CA TRP A 135 4.61 12.39 -6.52
C TRP A 135 4.81 13.20 -5.23
N ARG A 136 5.31 14.44 -5.35
CA ARG A 136 5.42 15.36 -4.21
C ARG A 136 4.08 15.71 -3.57
N GLU A 137 3.02 15.92 -4.35
CA GLU A 137 1.68 16.20 -3.79
C GLU A 137 1.14 15.03 -2.96
N LEU A 138 1.31 13.80 -3.45
CA LEU A 138 0.88 12.58 -2.76
C LEU A 138 1.73 12.32 -1.51
N LEU A 139 3.06 12.40 -1.62
CA LEU A 139 3.98 12.20 -0.49
C LEU A 139 3.75 13.25 0.62
N GLN A 140 3.49 14.52 0.28
CA GLN A 140 3.06 15.53 1.25
C GLN A 140 1.72 15.19 1.93
N LEU A 141 0.73 14.71 1.17
CA LEU A 141 -0.55 14.30 1.74
C LEU A 141 -0.40 13.06 2.65
N MET A 142 0.54 12.17 2.35
CA MET A 142 0.89 11.02 3.17
C MET A 142 1.60 11.45 4.47
N ARG A 143 2.62 12.31 4.39
CA ARG A 143 3.28 12.91 5.56
C ARG A 143 2.28 13.66 6.45
N ALA A 144 1.38 14.45 5.86
CA ALA A 144 0.32 15.15 6.59
C ALA A 144 -0.80 14.23 7.14
N THR A 145 -0.89 12.98 6.67
CA THR A 145 -1.72 11.92 7.25
C THR A 145 -1.05 11.29 8.47
N GLY A 146 0.25 11.49 8.67
CA GLY A 146 1.05 10.85 9.72
C GLY A 146 1.74 9.55 9.28
N PHE A 147 1.83 9.29 7.97
CA PHE A 147 2.79 8.30 7.48
C PHE A 147 4.20 8.84 7.69
N ASN A 148 5.09 7.99 8.21
CA ASN A 148 6.52 8.29 8.35
C ASN A 148 7.37 7.55 7.31
N ALA A 149 6.75 6.65 6.53
CA ALA A 149 7.36 5.97 5.40
C ALA A 149 6.42 5.88 4.19
N VAL A 150 7.00 5.58 3.03
CA VAL A 150 6.32 5.19 1.79
C VAL A 150 6.93 3.89 1.30
N SER A 151 6.10 3.02 0.73
CA SER A 151 6.55 1.81 0.05
C SER A 151 6.41 1.96 -1.46
N PHE A 152 7.45 1.55 -2.19
CA PHE A 152 7.56 1.66 -3.65
C PHE A 152 7.95 0.33 -4.28
N TYR A 153 7.05 -0.28 -5.04
CA TYR A 153 7.44 -1.14 -6.16
C TYR A 153 8.16 -0.37 -7.29
N PHE A 154 8.87 -1.11 -8.15
CA PHE A 154 9.49 -0.58 -9.37
C PHE A 154 9.21 -1.50 -10.58
N PHE A 155 8.70 -0.92 -11.68
CA PHE A 155 8.25 -1.69 -12.85
C PHE A 155 9.40 -1.90 -13.86
N TRP A 156 10.21 -2.96 -13.68
CA TRP A 156 11.34 -3.30 -14.56
C TRP A 156 10.98 -3.26 -16.05
N GLY A 157 9.85 -3.83 -16.47
CA GLY A 157 9.39 -3.80 -17.88
C GLY A 157 9.19 -2.41 -18.48
N LEU A 158 8.92 -1.38 -17.66
CA LEU A 158 8.85 0.03 -18.10
C LEU A 158 10.23 0.69 -18.21
N HIS A 159 11.21 0.21 -17.44
CA HIS A 159 12.61 0.66 -17.48
C HIS A 159 13.44 -0.05 -18.57
N GLN A 160 13.08 -1.27 -18.97
CA GLN A 160 13.77 -2.05 -20.00
C GLN A 160 12.76 -2.84 -20.86
N THR A 161 12.45 -2.30 -22.04
CA THR A 161 11.46 -2.84 -22.98
C THR A 161 12.05 -3.77 -24.05
N GLU A 162 13.36 -3.71 -24.29
CA GLU A 162 14.09 -4.54 -25.26
C GLU A 162 15.13 -5.43 -24.56
N GLU A 163 15.24 -6.69 -24.99
CA GLU A 163 16.17 -7.67 -24.42
C GLU A 163 17.64 -7.20 -24.56
N GLY A 164 18.32 -6.99 -23.44
CA GLY A 164 19.69 -6.45 -23.43
C GLY A 164 19.80 -4.97 -23.79
N GLY A 165 18.67 -4.26 -23.93
CA GLY A 165 18.63 -2.81 -24.05
C GLY A 165 19.08 -2.10 -22.76
N PRO A 166 19.44 -0.80 -22.83
CA PRO A 166 19.79 -0.03 -21.64
C PRO A 166 18.57 0.22 -20.73
N PHE A 167 18.80 0.30 -19.43
CA PHE A 167 17.78 0.74 -18.47
C PHE A 167 17.57 2.25 -18.56
N ASP A 168 16.32 2.70 -18.61
CA ASP A 168 15.94 4.11 -18.67
C ASP A 168 15.29 4.57 -17.35
N PHE A 169 15.98 5.48 -16.66
CA PHE A 169 15.55 6.13 -15.43
C PHE A 169 15.32 7.64 -15.63
N THR A 170 14.68 8.04 -16.72
CA THR A 170 14.44 9.46 -17.05
C THR A 170 12.95 9.84 -17.08
N GLY A 171 12.65 11.13 -16.83
CA GLY A 171 11.28 11.66 -16.90
C GLY A 171 10.34 11.01 -15.90
N ILE A 172 9.29 10.32 -16.37
CA ILE A 172 8.34 9.61 -15.48
C ILE A 172 8.94 8.34 -14.86
N LYS A 173 10.17 7.98 -15.24
CA LYS A 173 10.93 6.81 -14.76
C LYS A 173 12.11 7.22 -13.85
N ASP A 174 12.21 8.50 -13.48
CA ASP A 174 13.30 9.03 -12.67
C ASP A 174 13.17 8.63 -11.19
N VAL A 175 13.78 7.49 -10.85
CA VAL A 175 13.86 6.95 -9.49
C VAL A 175 14.73 7.80 -8.58
N ASP A 176 15.75 8.49 -9.09
CA ASP A 176 16.60 9.37 -8.28
C ASP A 176 15.83 10.62 -7.84
N LEU A 177 15.04 11.22 -8.74
CA LEU A 177 14.11 12.30 -8.41
C LEU A 177 13.03 11.84 -7.43
N LEU A 178 12.46 10.65 -7.61
CA LEU A 178 11.47 10.09 -6.69
C LEU A 178 12.02 9.97 -5.26
N LEU A 179 13.21 9.36 -5.10
CA LEU A 179 13.84 9.15 -3.80
C LEU A 179 14.22 10.49 -3.15
N ARG A 180 14.74 11.45 -3.93
CA ARG A 180 14.96 12.84 -3.48
C ARG A 180 13.67 13.57 -3.08
N ILE A 181 12.52 13.24 -3.67
CA ILE A 181 11.23 13.79 -3.20
C ILE A 181 10.83 13.14 -1.86
N ALA A 182 10.95 11.81 -1.70
CA ALA A 182 10.64 11.14 -0.43
C ALA A 182 11.55 11.62 0.72
N GLU A 183 12.85 11.76 0.46
CA GLU A 183 13.83 12.45 1.30
C GLU A 183 13.33 13.86 1.69
N GLN A 184 13.06 14.72 0.70
CA GLN A 184 12.67 16.12 0.90
C GLN A 184 11.29 16.36 1.50
N GLU A 185 10.40 15.36 1.59
CA GLU A 185 9.11 15.46 2.28
C GLU A 185 9.10 14.68 3.61
N GLY A 186 10.26 14.16 4.04
CA GLY A 186 10.42 13.53 5.35
C GLY A 186 9.75 12.15 5.46
N LEU A 187 9.95 11.28 4.47
CA LEU A 187 9.47 9.90 4.49
C LEU A 187 10.62 8.92 4.28
N TYR A 188 10.72 7.90 5.13
CA TYR A 188 11.52 6.71 4.84
C TYR A 188 10.97 5.97 3.60
N VAL A 189 11.81 5.24 2.89
CA VAL A 189 11.45 4.43 1.73
C VAL A 189 11.66 2.95 2.02
N ILE A 190 10.59 2.17 1.87
CA ILE A 190 10.62 0.72 1.74
C ILE A 190 10.76 0.43 0.25
N ALA A 191 11.96 0.03 -0.19
CA ALA A 191 12.25 -0.17 -1.61
C ALA A 191 11.93 -1.61 -2.05
N ARG A 192 11.05 -1.79 -3.03
CA ARG A 192 10.60 -3.12 -3.48
C ARG A 192 10.88 -3.35 -4.98
N PRO A 193 12.15 -3.51 -5.41
CA PRO A 193 12.48 -3.65 -6.83
C PRO A 193 12.24 -5.05 -7.43
N GLY A 194 11.74 -6.01 -6.65
CA GLY A 194 11.45 -7.36 -7.13
C GLY A 194 12.68 -8.26 -7.24
N PRO A 195 12.91 -8.98 -8.37
CA PRO A 195 12.58 -8.56 -9.74
C PRO A 195 11.12 -8.77 -10.18
N TYR A 196 10.43 -9.76 -9.61
CA TYR A 196 8.97 -9.89 -9.72
C TYR A 196 8.31 -9.02 -8.65
N VAL A 197 7.21 -8.33 -8.98
CA VAL A 197 6.51 -7.39 -8.07
C VAL A 197 4.99 -7.55 -8.07
N ASN A 198 4.44 -8.49 -8.85
CA ASN A 198 3.00 -8.73 -8.98
C ASN A 198 2.16 -7.48 -9.36
N ALA A 199 1.72 -6.70 -8.36
CA ALA A 199 1.14 -5.36 -8.47
C ALA A 199 -0.04 -5.16 -9.47
N GLU A 200 -0.74 -6.22 -9.88
CA GLU A 200 -1.76 -6.22 -10.96
C GLU A 200 -1.26 -5.62 -12.30
N ILE A 201 0.04 -5.68 -12.57
CA ILE A 201 0.71 -5.07 -13.73
C ILE A 201 1.12 -6.14 -14.75
N SER A 202 1.26 -5.80 -16.03
CA SER A 202 1.62 -6.73 -17.12
C SER A 202 2.91 -7.47 -16.77
N MET A 203 2.93 -8.80 -16.95
CA MET A 203 4.01 -9.71 -16.52
C MET A 203 4.37 -9.67 -15.02
N GLY A 204 3.53 -9.09 -14.17
CA GLY A 204 3.84 -8.85 -12.75
C GLY A 204 5.08 -7.97 -12.54
N GLY A 205 5.34 -7.07 -13.50
CA GLY A 205 6.43 -6.08 -13.47
C GLY A 205 7.68 -6.49 -14.24
N LEU A 206 7.81 -7.78 -14.60
CA LEU A 206 8.89 -8.27 -15.46
C LEU A 206 8.76 -7.71 -16.90
N PRO A 207 9.86 -7.59 -17.67
CA PRO A 207 9.79 -7.21 -19.07
C PRO A 207 8.98 -8.19 -19.92
N ALA A 208 8.15 -7.65 -20.82
CA ALA A 208 7.26 -8.44 -21.66
C ALA A 208 8.00 -9.45 -22.58
N TYR A 209 9.26 -9.18 -22.93
CA TYR A 209 10.08 -10.12 -23.71
C TYR A 209 10.43 -11.41 -22.96
N LEU A 210 10.38 -11.44 -21.62
CA LEU A 210 10.61 -12.67 -20.84
C LEU A 210 9.50 -13.72 -21.02
N THR A 211 8.36 -13.37 -21.62
CA THR A 211 7.36 -14.35 -22.13
C THR A 211 7.97 -15.40 -23.06
N ASN A 212 9.10 -15.09 -23.71
CA ASN A 212 9.83 -15.99 -24.60
C ASN A 212 10.85 -16.91 -23.89
N ARG A 213 11.12 -16.75 -22.58
CA ARG A 213 12.05 -17.59 -21.80
C ARG A 213 11.41 -18.94 -21.46
N LYS A 214 12.14 -20.04 -21.66
CA LYS A 214 11.63 -21.41 -21.43
C LYS A 214 11.52 -21.76 -19.94
N ALA A 215 12.59 -21.59 -19.17
CA ALA A 215 12.61 -21.88 -17.73
C ALA A 215 11.74 -20.91 -16.91
N SER A 216 11.30 -21.35 -15.72
CA SER A 216 10.61 -20.52 -14.71
C SER A 216 11.32 -19.17 -14.52
N LEU A 217 10.58 -18.06 -14.54
CA LEU A 217 11.17 -16.72 -14.47
C LEU A 217 11.73 -16.41 -13.08
N ARG A 218 11.12 -17.01 -12.06
CA ARG A 218 11.42 -16.81 -10.63
C ARG A 218 12.30 -17.95 -10.12
N SER A 219 13.40 -18.22 -10.84
CA SER A 219 14.26 -19.39 -10.59
C SER A 219 15.74 -19.19 -10.95
N THR A 220 16.56 -20.13 -10.51
CA THR A 220 18.02 -20.18 -10.72
C THR A 220 18.47 -20.53 -12.15
N ASP A 221 17.60 -20.45 -13.15
CA ASP A 221 18.01 -20.62 -14.55
C ASP A 221 19.06 -19.56 -14.94
N PRO A 222 20.18 -19.93 -15.61
CA PRO A 222 21.29 -19.00 -15.83
C PRO A 222 20.94 -17.72 -16.58
N ASP A 223 20.00 -17.78 -17.53
CA ASP A 223 19.64 -16.62 -18.35
C ASP A 223 18.66 -15.71 -17.58
N ASN A 224 17.61 -16.29 -16.98
CA ASN A 224 16.64 -15.55 -16.16
C ASN A 224 17.30 -14.90 -14.94
N LEU A 225 18.22 -15.62 -14.26
CA LEU A 225 18.97 -15.11 -13.12
C LEU A 225 19.97 -14.02 -13.52
N ALA A 226 20.55 -14.08 -14.72
CA ALA A 226 21.40 -13.02 -15.25
C ALA A 226 20.59 -11.73 -15.53
N ASP A 227 19.42 -11.86 -16.16
CA ASP A 227 18.49 -10.74 -16.38
C ASP A 227 18.05 -10.11 -15.04
N SER A 228 17.62 -10.93 -14.08
CA SER A 228 17.26 -10.49 -12.71
C SER A 228 18.38 -9.70 -12.03
N LYS A 229 19.63 -10.19 -12.12
CA LYS A 229 20.79 -9.53 -11.53
C LYS A 229 21.19 -8.26 -12.27
N ALA A 230 20.99 -8.19 -13.59
CA ALA A 230 21.22 -6.96 -14.35
C ALA A 230 20.26 -5.84 -13.90
N TRP A 231 18.98 -6.14 -13.74
CA TRP A 231 17.99 -5.20 -13.20
C TRP A 231 18.32 -4.72 -11.78
N LEU A 232 18.54 -5.65 -10.85
CA LEU A 232 18.86 -5.30 -9.46
C LEU A 232 20.17 -4.50 -9.35
N SER A 233 21.14 -4.74 -10.24
CA SER A 233 22.35 -3.89 -10.34
C SER A 233 22.02 -2.48 -10.80
N ALA A 234 21.23 -2.34 -11.87
CA ALA A 234 20.93 -1.06 -12.49
C ALA A 234 20.10 -0.13 -11.60
N ILE A 235 19.09 -0.66 -10.89
CA ILE A 235 18.36 0.13 -9.88
C ILE A 235 19.15 0.26 -8.58
N GLY A 236 20.01 -0.72 -8.25
CA GLY A 236 20.93 -0.64 -7.11
C GLY A 236 21.93 0.50 -7.22
N GLU A 237 22.43 0.81 -8.41
CA GLU A 237 23.24 2.02 -8.66
C GLU A 237 22.53 3.31 -8.22
N ILE A 238 21.18 3.34 -8.16
CA ILE A 238 20.41 4.48 -7.63
C ILE A 238 20.13 4.27 -6.14
N LEU A 239 19.49 3.15 -5.76
CA LEU A 239 19.06 2.88 -4.38
C LEU A 239 20.19 3.01 -3.35
N THR A 240 21.39 2.51 -3.69
CA THR A 240 22.56 2.56 -2.78
C THR A 240 23.03 3.97 -2.44
N LYS A 241 22.74 4.98 -3.28
CA LYS A 241 23.04 6.40 -3.02
C LYS A 241 22.07 7.03 -2.01
N HIS A 242 20.90 6.41 -1.82
CA HIS A 242 19.78 6.91 -1.03
C HIS A 242 19.56 6.08 0.23
N GLN A 243 20.58 5.33 0.69
CA GLN A 243 20.53 4.53 1.91
C GLN A 243 20.86 5.35 3.16
N VAL A 244 19.98 5.28 4.16
CA VAL A 244 20.21 5.92 5.48
C VAL A 244 21.49 5.43 6.16
N THR A 245 21.92 4.19 5.88
CA THR A 245 23.15 3.57 6.39
C THR A 245 24.44 4.14 5.82
N GLU A 246 24.39 4.78 4.64
CA GLU A 246 25.55 5.47 4.04
C GLU A 246 25.48 7.00 4.18
N GLY A 247 24.36 7.52 4.71
CA GLY A 247 24.12 8.95 4.92
C GLY A 247 23.67 9.72 3.68
N GLY A 248 22.85 9.09 2.84
CA GLY A 248 22.09 9.79 1.80
C GLY A 248 20.63 9.34 1.81
N GLY A 249 19.72 10.24 1.45
CA GLY A 249 18.34 9.88 1.12
C GLY A 249 17.50 9.31 2.27
N SER A 250 16.72 8.28 1.92
CA SER A 250 15.53 7.86 2.64
C SER A 250 15.28 6.35 2.65
N VAL A 251 15.98 5.57 1.82
CA VAL A 251 15.84 4.11 1.75
C VAL A 251 16.26 3.52 3.08
N LEU A 252 15.27 2.95 3.78
CA LEU A 252 15.40 2.36 5.10
C LEU A 252 15.62 0.85 5.04
N MET A 253 15.05 0.18 4.03
CA MET A 253 15.05 -1.28 3.87
C MET A 253 14.69 -1.65 2.41
N TRP A 254 15.05 -2.86 2.00
CA TRP A 254 14.92 -3.34 0.61
C TRP A 254 14.31 -4.76 0.56
N GLN A 255 13.15 -4.91 -0.09
CA GLN A 255 12.51 -6.22 -0.31
C GLN A 255 13.14 -6.97 -1.49
N ILE A 256 13.49 -8.24 -1.30
CA ILE A 256 13.96 -9.16 -2.33
C ILE A 256 12.78 -10.03 -2.80
N GLU A 257 12.54 -10.08 -4.11
CA GLU A 257 11.40 -10.80 -4.71
C GLU A 257 10.04 -10.26 -4.23
N ASN A 258 8.94 -10.97 -4.53
CA ASN A 258 7.61 -10.67 -4.02
C ASN A 258 6.73 -11.93 -3.96
N GLU A 259 6.19 -12.29 -2.79
CA GLU A 259 5.23 -13.39 -2.62
C GLU A 259 5.72 -14.72 -3.26
N LEU A 260 6.81 -15.29 -2.74
CA LEU A 260 7.26 -16.62 -3.18
C LEU A 260 6.35 -17.71 -2.57
N ILE A 261 5.29 -18.09 -3.28
CA ILE A 261 4.19 -18.92 -2.75
C ILE A 261 4.55 -20.34 -2.26
N SER A 262 5.80 -20.79 -2.41
CA SER A 262 6.29 -22.02 -1.80
C SER A 262 7.80 -21.98 -1.53
N GLU A 263 8.18 -22.44 -0.35
CA GLU A 263 9.57 -22.72 -0.02
C GLU A 263 9.96 -24.13 -0.52
N GLU A 264 10.90 -24.17 -1.47
CA GLU A 264 11.59 -25.39 -1.88
C GLU A 264 13.01 -25.03 -2.36
N ALA A 265 13.87 -26.03 -2.58
CA ALA A 265 15.30 -25.83 -2.75
C ALA A 265 15.70 -24.89 -3.91
N GLN A 266 14.96 -24.85 -5.02
CA GLN A 266 15.26 -23.96 -6.14
C GLN A 266 14.84 -22.51 -5.87
N ARG A 267 13.66 -22.27 -5.28
CA ARG A 267 13.17 -20.95 -4.85
C ARG A 267 13.98 -20.39 -3.68
N SER A 268 14.37 -21.24 -2.73
CA SER A 268 15.27 -20.87 -1.63
C SER A 268 16.63 -20.43 -2.16
N GLU A 269 17.25 -21.20 -3.07
CA GLU A 269 18.52 -20.83 -3.70
C GLU A 269 18.38 -19.59 -4.59
N PHE A 270 17.23 -19.38 -5.24
CA PHE A 270 16.94 -18.16 -6.01
C PHE A 270 16.91 -16.93 -5.12
N LEU A 271 16.04 -16.91 -4.10
CA LEU A 271 15.90 -15.83 -3.12
C LEU A 271 17.26 -15.47 -2.50
N ARG A 272 17.96 -16.49 -2.00
CA ARG A 272 19.30 -16.38 -1.41
C ARG A 272 20.33 -15.82 -2.40
N THR A 273 20.30 -16.25 -3.66
CA THR A 273 21.22 -15.77 -4.70
C THR A 273 20.92 -14.35 -5.19
N LEU A 274 19.69 -13.85 -5.00
CA LEU A 274 19.32 -12.45 -5.21
C LEU A 274 19.74 -11.59 -4.01
N ALA A 275 19.50 -12.03 -2.78
CA ALA A 275 19.92 -11.33 -1.56
C ALA A 275 21.46 -11.13 -1.52
N GLN A 276 22.23 -12.20 -1.76
CA GLN A 276 23.70 -12.11 -1.88
C GLN A 276 24.15 -11.19 -3.02
N HIS A 277 23.39 -11.11 -4.11
CA HIS A 277 23.69 -10.17 -5.20
C HIS A 277 23.48 -8.72 -4.77
N VAL A 278 22.34 -8.43 -4.14
CA VAL A 278 21.98 -7.10 -3.64
C VAL A 278 22.96 -6.61 -2.55
N ARG A 279 23.40 -7.49 -1.65
CA ARG A 279 24.55 -7.22 -0.76
C ARG A 279 25.82 -6.89 -1.54
N SER A 280 26.17 -7.67 -2.56
CA SER A 280 27.42 -7.51 -3.31
C SER A 280 27.53 -6.21 -4.13
N ILE A 281 26.41 -5.58 -4.47
CA ILE A 281 26.36 -4.28 -5.17
C ILE A 281 26.29 -3.06 -4.22
N GLY A 282 26.28 -3.28 -2.90
CA GLY A 282 26.39 -2.21 -1.89
C GLY A 282 25.15 -1.95 -1.03
N ALA A 283 24.19 -2.88 -0.96
CA ALA A 283 23.04 -2.72 -0.06
C ALA A 283 23.45 -2.98 1.41
N SER A 284 23.51 -1.91 2.21
CA SER A 284 23.82 -1.92 3.63
C SER A 284 22.58 -1.73 4.53
N VAL A 285 21.44 -1.30 3.97
CA VAL A 285 20.13 -1.34 4.65
C VAL A 285 19.62 -2.77 4.85
N PRO A 286 18.65 -3.03 5.73
CA PRO A 286 18.12 -4.37 5.92
C PRO A 286 17.42 -4.96 4.69
N LEU A 287 17.60 -6.27 4.48
CA LEU A 287 16.98 -7.06 3.43
C LEU A 287 15.92 -8.02 3.99
N PHE A 288 14.78 -8.09 3.33
CA PHE A 288 13.65 -8.95 3.74
C PHE A 288 12.89 -9.48 2.52
N HIS A 289 11.92 -10.35 2.77
CA HIS A 289 10.92 -10.79 1.79
C HIS A 289 9.52 -10.66 2.41
N ASN A 290 8.48 -10.81 1.59
CA ASN A 290 7.10 -10.93 2.05
C ASN A 290 6.53 -12.31 1.72
N ASP A 291 6.15 -13.07 2.76
CA ASP A 291 5.28 -14.23 2.59
C ASP A 291 3.85 -13.75 2.25
N TYR A 292 3.18 -14.39 1.29
CA TYR A 292 1.88 -13.91 0.76
C TYR A 292 0.71 -14.01 1.76
N ASN A 293 0.93 -14.75 2.85
CA ASN A 293 0.12 -14.72 4.06
C ASN A 293 1.00 -15.03 5.27
N LEU A 294 0.44 -15.02 6.48
CA LEU A 294 1.15 -15.51 7.66
C LEU A 294 1.27 -17.05 7.60
N GLY A 295 2.25 -17.54 6.85
CA GLY A 295 2.44 -18.96 6.55
C GLY A 295 3.82 -19.53 6.90
N GLY A 296 4.77 -18.70 7.34
CA GLY A 296 6.09 -19.13 7.82
C GLY A 296 7.07 -19.53 6.71
N ARG A 297 6.79 -19.20 5.44
CA ARG A 297 7.70 -19.51 4.33
C ARG A 297 8.93 -18.62 4.43
N PHE A 298 10.12 -19.20 4.30
CA PHE A 298 11.40 -18.50 4.44
C PHE A 298 11.50 -17.73 5.78
N GLN A 299 10.93 -18.29 6.86
CA GLN A 299 10.99 -17.73 8.21
C GLN A 299 12.42 -17.72 8.78
N ASP A 300 13.22 -18.72 8.42
CA ASP A 300 14.64 -18.84 8.76
C ASP A 300 15.49 -17.87 7.91
N ALA A 301 15.23 -16.57 8.02
CA ALA A 301 15.73 -15.51 7.12
C ALA A 301 17.25 -15.58 6.86
N GLU A 302 18.06 -15.89 7.89
CA GLU A 302 19.52 -16.03 7.79
C GLU A 302 19.94 -17.12 6.77
N VAL A 303 19.17 -18.20 6.64
CA VAL A 303 19.42 -19.29 5.66
C VAL A 303 19.28 -18.79 4.22
N HIS A 304 18.51 -17.72 4.02
CA HIS A 304 18.26 -17.09 2.73
C HIS A 304 19.07 -15.79 2.52
N ASP A 305 20.11 -15.55 3.34
CA ASP A 305 20.91 -14.31 3.33
C ASP A 305 20.03 -13.03 3.53
N LEU A 306 18.89 -13.16 4.22
CA LEU A 306 17.97 -12.09 4.63
C LEU A 306 18.05 -11.83 6.15
N ASP A 307 17.54 -10.69 6.61
CA ASP A 307 17.76 -10.23 7.99
C ASP A 307 16.58 -10.51 8.94
N PHE A 308 15.34 -10.55 8.43
CA PHE A 308 14.13 -10.85 9.21
C PHE A 308 13.00 -11.40 8.32
N TYR A 309 12.03 -12.08 8.95
CA TYR A 309 10.79 -12.52 8.31
C TYR A 309 9.72 -11.42 8.37
N ALA A 310 9.00 -11.23 7.27
CA ALA A 310 7.83 -10.37 7.17
C ALA A 310 6.80 -10.98 6.21
N TYR A 311 5.55 -10.50 6.27
CA TYR A 311 4.42 -11.14 5.59
C TYR A 311 3.28 -10.18 5.26
N ASP A 312 2.45 -10.57 4.29
CA ASP A 312 1.31 -9.79 3.82
C ASP A 312 0.00 -10.27 4.46
N HIS A 313 -0.97 -9.37 4.61
CA HIS A 313 -2.28 -9.74 5.16
C HIS A 313 -3.44 -8.96 4.55
N TYR A 314 -4.26 -9.71 3.79
CA TYR A 314 -5.53 -9.29 3.20
C TYR A 314 -6.72 -10.00 3.88
N PRO A 315 -7.06 -9.65 5.14
CA PRO A 315 -7.94 -10.47 5.98
C PRO A 315 -9.38 -10.60 5.47
N LEU A 316 -9.86 -9.74 4.56
CA LEU A 316 -11.18 -9.89 3.92
C LEU A 316 -11.14 -10.67 2.60
N GLY A 317 -9.96 -10.82 1.99
CA GLY A 317 -9.83 -11.19 0.57
C GLY A 317 -10.24 -10.05 -0.37
N PHE A 318 -10.48 -10.38 -1.64
CA PHE A 318 -10.65 -9.39 -2.73
C PHE A 318 -12.02 -9.43 -3.44
N ASP A 319 -12.96 -10.30 -3.03
CA ASP A 319 -14.31 -10.32 -3.60
C ASP A 319 -15.21 -9.29 -2.92
N ALA A 320 -15.14 -8.04 -3.38
CA ALA A 320 -16.01 -6.96 -2.91
C ALA A 320 -17.50 -7.09 -3.36
N GLY A 321 -17.88 -8.21 -3.97
CA GLY A 321 -19.27 -8.63 -4.17
C GLY A 321 -19.76 -9.69 -3.18
N GLY A 322 -18.88 -10.20 -2.30
CA GLY A 322 -19.17 -11.26 -1.33
C GLY A 322 -19.23 -10.78 0.12
N ASP A 323 -19.35 -11.74 1.05
CA ASP A 323 -19.37 -11.49 2.49
C ASP A 323 -17.96 -11.21 3.05
N ARG A 324 -17.86 -10.34 4.06
CA ARG A 324 -16.60 -10.08 4.78
C ARG A 324 -16.18 -11.28 5.62
N GLN A 325 -14.92 -11.69 5.51
CA GLN A 325 -14.31 -12.61 6.47
C GLN A 325 -14.11 -11.93 7.85
N ARG A 326 -13.87 -12.73 8.90
CA ARG A 326 -13.66 -12.21 10.27
C ARG A 326 -12.19 -11.88 10.55
N LEU A 327 -11.94 -10.84 11.34
CA LEU A 327 -10.60 -10.53 11.85
C LEU A 327 -10.18 -11.53 12.92
N GLY A 328 -9.16 -12.34 12.62
CA GLY A 328 -8.44 -13.18 13.59
C GLY A 328 -7.24 -12.48 14.22
N GLU A 329 -6.69 -13.07 15.27
CA GLU A 329 -5.44 -12.65 15.92
C GLU A 329 -4.22 -13.26 15.20
N ALA A 330 -3.00 -12.74 15.45
CA ALA A 330 -1.77 -13.21 14.79
C ALA A 330 -0.50 -13.15 15.66
N GLU A 331 -0.45 -12.41 16.77
CA GLU A 331 0.82 -12.24 17.51
C GLU A 331 1.43 -13.59 17.94
N ALA A 332 0.61 -14.54 18.42
CA ALA A 332 1.10 -15.88 18.78
C ALA A 332 1.76 -16.61 17.59
N GLN A 333 1.08 -16.65 16.44
CA GLN A 333 1.58 -17.31 15.23
C GLN A 333 2.81 -16.59 14.64
N PHE A 334 2.84 -15.26 14.66
CA PHE A 334 4.02 -14.50 14.24
C PHE A 334 5.22 -14.78 15.17
N ARG A 335 5.01 -14.95 16.48
CA ARG A 335 6.09 -15.27 17.44
C ARG A 335 6.59 -16.70 17.35
N GLU A 336 5.80 -17.63 16.82
CA GLU A 336 6.25 -18.97 16.45
C GLU A 336 7.28 -18.91 15.30
N PHE A 337 6.98 -18.14 14.26
CA PHE A 337 7.83 -18.03 13.06
C PHE A 337 9.02 -17.09 13.25
N ALA A 338 8.85 -16.00 13.99
CA ALA A 338 9.80 -14.89 14.05
C ALA A 338 9.88 -14.24 15.45
N PRO A 339 10.31 -14.99 16.49
CA PRO A 339 10.28 -14.54 17.88
C PRO A 339 11.03 -13.22 18.12
N GLU A 340 12.24 -13.09 17.59
CA GLU A 340 13.13 -11.93 17.77
C GLU A 340 12.95 -10.80 16.73
N SER A 341 12.02 -10.95 15.77
CA SER A 341 11.77 -9.93 14.74
C SER A 341 10.72 -8.90 15.18
N PRO A 342 10.76 -7.66 14.66
CA PRO A 342 9.65 -6.73 14.81
C PRO A 342 8.44 -7.25 14.02
N HIS A 343 7.24 -7.11 14.58
CA HIS A 343 6.02 -7.61 13.93
C HIS A 343 5.65 -6.68 12.76
N PHE A 344 6.03 -7.11 11.55
CA PHE A 344 5.92 -6.34 10.30
C PHE A 344 4.92 -6.98 9.33
N ILE A 345 3.89 -6.22 8.96
CA ILE A 345 2.99 -6.54 7.84
C ILE A 345 3.38 -5.69 6.62
N THR A 346 3.91 -6.34 5.58
CA THR A 346 4.58 -5.72 4.41
C THR A 346 3.63 -5.19 3.34
N GLU A 347 2.54 -5.89 3.08
CA GLU A 347 1.34 -5.38 2.42
C GLU A 347 0.13 -5.66 3.30
N SER A 348 -0.70 -4.65 3.53
CA SER A 348 -1.90 -4.81 4.32
C SER A 348 -3.09 -4.05 3.78
N GLN A 349 -4.27 -4.64 3.91
CA GLN A 349 -5.48 -4.28 3.17
C GLN A 349 -5.93 -2.81 3.33
N GLY A 350 -5.47 -1.96 2.41
CA GLY A 350 -5.97 -0.61 2.18
C GLY A 350 -7.20 -0.57 1.25
N GLY A 351 -7.53 -1.67 0.57
CA GLY A 351 -8.62 -1.75 -0.41
C GLY A 351 -8.73 -3.13 -1.09
N ALA A 352 -9.17 -3.16 -2.34
CA ALA A 352 -9.14 -4.36 -3.19
C ALA A 352 -9.04 -4.00 -4.69
N PHE A 353 -8.34 -4.83 -5.47
CA PHE A 353 -8.34 -4.71 -6.92
C PHE A 353 -9.72 -5.06 -7.50
N THR A 354 -10.01 -4.61 -8.72
CA THR A 354 -11.26 -4.96 -9.43
C THR A 354 -10.92 -5.60 -10.78
N PRO A 355 -11.32 -6.86 -11.03
CA PRO A 355 -11.04 -7.54 -12.29
C PRO A 355 -12.06 -7.20 -13.40
N TRP A 356 -11.70 -7.53 -14.64
CA TRP A 356 -12.61 -7.42 -15.80
C TRP A 356 -13.88 -8.24 -15.60
N GLY A 357 -15.03 -7.63 -15.89
CA GLY A 357 -16.33 -8.30 -15.85
C GLY A 357 -16.89 -8.61 -14.45
N ALA A 358 -16.24 -8.12 -13.38
CA ALA A 358 -16.68 -8.25 -11.99
C ALA A 358 -18.13 -7.76 -11.77
N PRO A 359 -18.84 -8.31 -10.77
CA PRO A 359 -20.15 -7.82 -10.34
C PRO A 359 -20.07 -6.55 -9.47
N PHE A 360 -18.85 -6.09 -9.15
CA PHE A 360 -18.56 -4.92 -8.32
C PHE A 360 -17.60 -3.94 -9.03
N ASP A 361 -17.51 -2.70 -8.54
CA ASP A 361 -16.50 -1.72 -8.94
C ASP A 361 -15.71 -1.14 -7.75
N ALA A 362 -14.78 -0.21 -8.01
CA ALA A 362 -13.91 0.37 -6.98
C ALA A 362 -14.67 1.10 -5.84
N SER A 363 -15.89 1.59 -6.10
CA SER A 363 -16.77 2.16 -5.07
C SER A 363 -17.23 1.09 -4.10
N GLN A 364 -17.55 -0.10 -4.62
CA GLN A 364 -17.89 -1.27 -3.81
C GLN A 364 -16.65 -1.88 -3.14
N ALA A 365 -15.45 -1.79 -3.74
CA ALA A 365 -14.20 -2.14 -3.05
C ALA A 365 -13.91 -1.22 -1.85
N TYR A 366 -14.21 0.09 -1.99
CA TYR A 366 -14.18 1.05 -0.87
C TYR A 366 -15.22 0.69 0.21
N GLU A 367 -16.45 0.37 -0.17
CA GLU A 367 -17.51 -0.08 0.78
C GLU A 367 -17.20 -1.43 1.42
N PHE A 368 -16.50 -2.34 0.74
CA PHE A 368 -16.08 -3.63 1.29
C PHE A 368 -14.99 -3.49 2.34
N THR A 369 -14.10 -2.51 2.18
CA THR A 369 -12.94 -2.23 3.06
C THR A 369 -13.09 -0.94 3.85
N ASP A 370 -14.31 -0.61 4.28
CA ASP A 370 -14.76 0.72 4.76
C ASP A 370 -13.94 1.35 5.94
N PRO A 371 -14.22 2.61 6.33
CA PRO A 371 -13.53 3.25 7.46
C PRO A 371 -13.72 2.53 8.82
N ALA A 372 -14.76 1.72 8.99
CA ALA A 372 -14.99 0.97 10.22
C ALA A 372 -14.08 -0.27 10.28
N PHE A 373 -14.02 -1.05 9.19
CA PHE A 373 -13.00 -2.08 8.96
C PHE A 373 -11.58 -1.51 9.12
N THR A 374 -11.29 -0.36 8.49
CA THR A 374 -9.98 0.31 8.57
C THR A 374 -9.58 0.59 10.02
N ARG A 375 -10.55 0.99 10.86
CA ARG A 375 -10.30 1.26 12.28
C ARG A 375 -10.12 -0.03 13.08
N GLN A 376 -11.03 -1.01 12.92
CA GLN A 376 -10.89 -2.31 13.56
C GLN A 376 -9.55 -2.96 13.24
N TRP A 377 -9.12 -2.91 11.98
CA TRP A 377 -7.87 -3.48 11.50
C TRP A 377 -6.65 -2.83 12.17
N GLY A 378 -6.60 -1.49 12.20
CA GLY A 378 -5.53 -0.76 12.89
C GLY A 378 -5.51 -1.00 14.41
N VAL A 379 -6.67 -0.98 15.07
CA VAL A 379 -6.80 -1.22 16.51
C VAL A 379 -6.40 -2.66 16.88
N ARG A 380 -6.81 -3.65 16.08
CA ARG A 380 -6.38 -5.05 16.20
C ARG A 380 -4.86 -5.19 16.03
N ASN A 381 -4.26 -4.49 15.06
CA ASN A 381 -2.82 -4.56 14.82
C ASN A 381 -2.01 -3.94 15.96
N LEU A 382 -2.48 -2.82 16.53
CA LEU A 382 -1.95 -2.27 17.78
C LEU A 382 -2.08 -3.27 18.94
N GLY A 383 -3.22 -3.95 19.08
CA GLY A 383 -3.42 -5.02 20.07
C GLY A 383 -2.45 -6.19 19.92
N ASN A 384 -2.13 -6.59 18.68
CA ASN A 384 -1.19 -7.66 18.32
C ASN A 384 0.29 -7.23 18.30
N GLY A 385 0.62 -6.01 18.75
CA GLY A 385 2.00 -5.53 18.81
C GLY A 385 2.66 -5.35 17.44
N VAL A 386 1.88 -5.10 16.38
CA VAL A 386 2.39 -4.75 15.05
C VAL A 386 3.05 -3.37 15.14
N THR A 387 4.36 -3.31 14.90
CA THR A 387 5.16 -2.07 14.99
C THR A 387 5.77 -1.64 13.65
N ALA A 388 5.57 -2.44 12.60
CA ALA A 388 5.81 -2.03 11.22
C ALA A 388 4.63 -2.44 10.35
N PHE A 389 4.14 -1.52 9.52
CA PHE A 389 2.86 -1.69 8.83
C PHE A 389 2.77 -0.81 7.58
N ASN A 390 2.29 -1.39 6.48
CA ASN A 390 2.10 -0.70 5.20
C ASN A 390 0.68 -0.89 4.64
N TYR A 391 -0.05 0.19 4.35
CA TYR A 391 -1.31 0.08 3.62
C TYR A 391 -1.09 -0.08 2.12
N TYR A 392 -1.40 -1.26 1.61
CA TYR A 392 -1.49 -1.54 0.19
C TYR A 392 -2.97 -1.49 -0.24
N MET A 393 -3.46 -0.50 -1.00
CA MET A 393 -2.81 0.76 -1.40
C MET A 393 -3.20 1.92 -0.46
N ALA A 394 -2.29 2.88 -0.28
CA ALA A 394 -2.63 4.21 0.24
C ALA A 394 -3.14 5.12 -0.90
N PHE A 395 -2.49 5.06 -2.07
CA PHE A 395 -2.99 5.58 -3.35
C PHE A 395 -2.67 4.58 -4.46
N GLY A 396 -3.67 4.12 -5.20
CA GLY A 396 -3.47 3.14 -6.27
C GLY A 396 -3.13 3.74 -7.65
N GLY A 397 -3.94 4.66 -8.16
CA GLY A 397 -3.70 5.37 -9.43
C GLY A 397 -4.24 4.68 -10.69
N THR A 398 -3.62 4.90 -11.85
CA THR A 398 -4.14 4.46 -13.16
C THR A 398 -3.16 3.52 -13.88
N ASN A 399 -3.67 2.36 -14.30
CA ASN A 399 -3.05 1.50 -15.33
C ASN A 399 -3.26 2.13 -16.72
N TRP A 400 -2.51 3.19 -17.02
CA TRP A 400 -2.51 3.82 -18.34
C TRP A 400 -1.89 2.89 -19.38
N GLY A 401 -2.23 3.06 -20.67
CA GLY A 401 -1.79 2.13 -21.71
C GLY A 401 -2.30 0.70 -21.49
N TYR A 402 -1.48 -0.26 -21.88
CA TYR A 402 -1.64 -1.69 -21.66
C TYR A 402 -0.78 -2.16 -20.45
N THR A 403 -0.53 -1.27 -19.49
CA THR A 403 0.32 -1.61 -18.33
C THR A 403 -0.35 -2.54 -17.32
N GLY A 404 -1.69 -2.56 -17.21
CA GLY A 404 -2.41 -3.44 -16.28
C GLY A 404 -2.51 -4.89 -16.77
N SER A 405 -2.42 -5.87 -15.86
CA SER A 405 -2.59 -7.28 -16.23
C SER A 405 -4.08 -7.64 -16.43
N PRO A 406 -4.48 -8.27 -17.56
CA PRO A 406 -5.86 -8.66 -17.79
C PRO A 406 -6.34 -9.80 -16.87
N SER A 407 -5.46 -10.41 -16.08
CA SER A 407 -5.84 -11.42 -15.07
C SER A 407 -6.50 -10.83 -13.83
N SER A 408 -6.25 -9.56 -13.51
CA SER A 408 -6.59 -8.99 -12.19
C SER A 408 -6.85 -7.48 -12.17
N GLY A 409 -6.56 -6.73 -13.23
CA GLY A 409 -6.83 -5.29 -13.32
C GLY A 409 -7.37 -4.82 -14.67
N PHE A 410 -8.09 -3.69 -14.64
CA PHE A 410 -8.40 -2.86 -15.80
C PHE A 410 -7.72 -1.48 -15.67
N THR A 411 -8.13 -0.46 -16.43
CA THR A 411 -7.44 0.84 -16.47
C THR A 411 -7.44 1.57 -15.13
N SER A 412 -8.57 1.67 -14.42
CA SER A 412 -8.52 2.19 -13.05
C SER A 412 -7.84 1.20 -12.11
N TYR A 413 -6.92 1.72 -11.29
CA TYR A 413 -6.41 1.06 -10.09
C TYR A 413 -6.69 1.94 -8.86
N ASP A 414 -7.88 2.58 -8.80
CA ASP A 414 -8.34 3.33 -7.63
C ASP A 414 -8.28 2.49 -6.33
N TYR A 415 -8.45 1.17 -6.46
CA TYR A 415 -8.35 0.17 -5.39
C TYR A 415 -9.37 0.37 -4.25
N GLY A 416 -10.25 1.38 -4.35
CA GLY A 416 -11.04 1.86 -3.23
C GLY A 416 -10.19 2.43 -2.09
N ALA A 417 -8.99 2.95 -2.39
CA ALA A 417 -7.93 3.24 -1.42
C ALA A 417 -8.21 4.41 -0.45
N GLY A 418 -7.26 4.71 0.44
CA GLY A 418 -7.30 5.88 1.32
C GLY A 418 -7.37 7.20 0.53
N ILE A 419 -6.59 7.31 -0.54
CA ILE A 419 -6.63 8.40 -1.52
C ILE A 419 -7.12 7.82 -2.86
N THR A 420 -8.17 8.42 -3.45
CA THR A 420 -8.76 7.95 -4.72
C THR A 420 -7.82 8.18 -5.91
N GLU A 421 -8.10 7.53 -7.05
CA GLU A 421 -7.40 7.75 -8.33
C GLU A 421 -7.40 9.23 -8.76
N ASP A 422 -8.46 9.98 -8.43
CA ASP A 422 -8.59 11.43 -8.63
C ASP A 422 -7.79 12.28 -7.63
N ARG A 423 -6.96 11.65 -6.78
CA ARG A 423 -6.18 12.23 -5.67
C ARG A 423 -7.04 12.87 -4.56
N LEU A 424 -8.28 12.42 -4.38
CA LEU A 424 -9.19 12.94 -3.34
C LEU A 424 -9.04 12.14 -2.04
N VAL A 425 -9.21 12.81 -0.90
CA VAL A 425 -9.15 12.18 0.42
C VAL A 425 -10.47 11.44 0.72
N THR A 426 -10.39 10.24 1.28
CA THR A 426 -11.58 9.46 1.68
C THR A 426 -11.76 9.40 3.20
N GLY A 427 -12.88 8.82 3.65
CA GLY A 427 -13.09 8.52 5.07
C GLY A 427 -12.07 7.55 5.65
N LYS A 428 -11.41 6.72 4.82
CA LYS A 428 -10.38 5.78 5.28
C LYS A 428 -9.07 6.50 5.60
N LEU A 429 -8.67 7.49 4.80
CA LEU A 429 -7.51 8.33 5.12
C LEU A 429 -7.69 9.11 6.43
N ALA A 430 -8.93 9.51 6.75
CA ALA A 430 -9.23 10.13 8.04
C ALA A 430 -9.01 9.16 9.22
N VAL A 431 -9.25 7.86 9.04
CA VAL A 431 -9.00 6.81 10.05
C VAL A 431 -7.53 6.41 10.10
N GLN A 432 -6.85 6.34 8.96
CA GLN A 432 -5.39 6.16 8.90
C GLN A 432 -4.67 7.29 9.66
N LYS A 433 -5.16 8.53 9.54
CA LYS A 433 -4.71 9.67 10.36
C LYS A 433 -5.11 9.59 11.83
N GLU A 434 -6.32 9.11 12.15
CA GLU A 434 -6.79 8.86 13.52
C GLU A 434 -5.86 7.89 14.28
N LEU A 435 -5.36 6.87 13.57
CA LEU A 435 -4.42 5.87 14.07
C LEU A 435 -2.97 6.38 14.10
N ALA A 436 -2.48 7.01 13.02
CA ALA A 436 -1.16 7.64 12.97
C ALA A 436 -0.95 8.62 14.12
N ALA A 437 -1.88 9.56 14.28
CA ALA A 437 -1.82 10.56 15.33
C ALA A 437 -1.87 9.93 16.74
N PHE A 438 -2.57 8.81 16.94
CA PHE A 438 -2.52 8.09 18.21
C PHE A 438 -1.14 7.45 18.47
N GLN A 439 -0.51 6.89 17.46
CA GLN A 439 0.83 6.29 17.56
C GLN A 439 1.90 7.36 17.87
N ASP A 440 1.82 8.52 17.22
CA ASP A 440 2.68 9.69 17.53
C ASP A 440 2.42 10.25 18.94
N ALA A 441 1.21 10.06 19.50
CA ALA A 441 0.87 10.48 20.86
C ALA A 441 1.39 9.53 21.95
N LEU A 442 1.73 8.29 21.59
CA LEU A 442 2.16 7.23 22.51
C LEU A 442 3.35 6.43 21.93
N PRO A 443 4.50 7.07 21.68
CA PRO A 443 5.65 6.42 21.02
C PRO A 443 6.19 5.19 21.79
N GLN A 444 5.88 5.07 23.09
CA GLN A 444 6.12 3.88 23.89
C GLN A 444 5.55 2.58 23.30
N ILE A 445 4.54 2.63 22.40
CA ILE A 445 3.98 1.46 21.68
C ILE A 445 5.08 0.57 21.10
N THR A 446 6.17 1.17 20.61
CA THR A 446 7.37 0.48 20.09
C THR A 446 8.09 -0.44 21.08
N SER A 447 7.81 -0.32 22.38
CA SER A 447 8.37 -1.14 23.46
C SER A 447 7.34 -2.06 24.14
N MET A 448 6.08 -2.06 23.69
CA MET A 448 5.01 -2.67 24.48
C MET A 448 4.91 -4.20 24.35
N ALA A 449 5.06 -4.88 25.49
CA ALA A 449 4.72 -6.28 25.65
C ALA A 449 3.19 -6.47 25.74
N PRO A 450 2.65 -7.62 25.32
CA PRO A 450 1.27 -7.98 25.63
C PRO A 450 1.13 -8.21 27.14
N ALA A 451 -0.03 -7.88 27.69
CA ALA A 451 -0.36 -8.11 29.10
C ALA A 451 -1.83 -8.54 29.23
N SER A 452 -2.23 -8.97 30.44
CA SER A 452 -3.59 -9.43 30.72
C SER A 452 -4.63 -8.36 30.32
N ALA A 453 -5.64 -8.72 29.52
CA ALA A 453 -6.65 -7.78 29.03
C ALA A 453 -7.48 -7.17 30.18
N PRO A 454 -7.97 -5.92 30.07
CA PRO A 454 -8.71 -5.28 31.16
C PRO A 454 -10.07 -5.98 31.35
N LEU A 455 -10.40 -6.36 32.58
CA LEU A 455 -11.68 -7.01 32.89
C LEU A 455 -12.85 -6.11 32.50
N LEU A 456 -13.78 -6.66 31.71
CA LEU A 456 -14.97 -5.97 31.26
C LEU A 456 -16.04 -5.93 32.38
N ARG A 457 -16.93 -4.95 32.27
CA ARG A 457 -17.99 -4.67 33.24
C ARG A 457 -19.25 -4.16 32.57
N ASP A 458 -20.38 -4.38 33.24
CA ASP A 458 -21.66 -3.73 32.94
C ASP A 458 -22.05 -3.85 31.45
N VAL A 459 -21.74 -4.98 30.81
CA VAL A 459 -21.81 -5.16 29.36
C VAL A 459 -23.27 -5.22 28.88
N ASP A 460 -23.63 -4.31 27.98
CA ASP A 460 -24.94 -4.16 27.34
C ASP A 460 -24.73 -4.03 25.82
N GLY A 461 -24.81 -5.16 25.11
CA GLY A 461 -24.48 -5.26 23.68
C GLY A 461 -24.01 -6.66 23.28
N ALA A 462 -23.03 -6.71 22.37
CA ALA A 462 -22.36 -7.93 21.91
C ALA A 462 -20.98 -8.12 22.56
N ASP A 463 -20.34 -9.27 22.30
CA ASP A 463 -19.04 -9.61 22.90
C ASP A 463 -17.91 -8.67 22.41
N VAL A 464 -17.04 -8.26 23.33
CA VAL A 464 -15.95 -7.30 23.07
C VAL A 464 -14.59 -8.00 23.17
N GLN A 465 -13.83 -8.00 22.07
CA GLN A 465 -12.41 -8.34 22.13
C GLN A 465 -11.64 -7.15 22.69
N ALA A 466 -11.06 -7.33 23.87
CA ALA A 466 -10.16 -6.38 24.51
C ALA A 466 -8.69 -6.80 24.36
N TYR A 467 -7.78 -5.83 24.42
CA TYR A 467 -6.33 -6.06 24.51
C TYR A 467 -5.71 -5.07 25.51
N GLN A 468 -4.67 -5.50 26.24
CA GLN A 468 -3.78 -4.61 27.00
C GLN A 468 -2.34 -4.79 26.51
N ARG A 469 -1.60 -3.69 26.39
CA ARG A 469 -0.14 -3.71 26.24
C ARG A 469 0.51 -2.70 27.17
N ILE A 470 1.68 -3.04 27.70
CA ILE A 470 2.43 -2.25 28.69
C ILE A 470 3.86 -2.04 28.18
N ALA A 471 4.37 -0.80 28.28
CA ALA A 471 5.72 -0.45 27.84
C ALA A 471 6.80 -1.06 28.75
N THR A 472 7.78 -1.77 28.18
CA THR A 472 8.89 -2.35 28.96
C THR A 472 9.96 -1.31 29.33
N ASP A 473 10.15 -0.30 28.48
CA ASP A 473 11.30 0.60 28.49
C ASP A 473 10.94 2.03 29.01
N ASP A 474 9.80 2.20 29.66
CA ASP A 474 9.21 3.53 29.94
C ASP A 474 9.68 4.16 31.27
N GLU A 475 10.47 5.23 31.17
CA GLU A 475 10.84 6.10 32.29
C GLU A 475 9.75 7.15 32.65
N LYS A 476 8.62 7.19 31.93
CA LYS A 476 7.64 8.30 31.94
C LYS A 476 6.22 7.86 32.30
N ALA A 477 6.10 6.95 33.27
CA ALA A 477 4.84 6.58 33.91
C ALA A 477 4.15 7.78 34.59
N ALA A 478 2.83 7.68 34.79
CA ALA A 478 2.04 8.67 35.53
C ALA A 478 1.91 8.33 37.02
N SER A 479 1.79 7.04 37.35
CA SER A 479 1.83 6.49 38.72
C SER A 479 3.27 6.19 39.16
N ASP A 480 3.44 5.80 40.43
CA ASP A 480 4.77 5.62 41.04
C ASP A 480 5.31 4.18 40.91
N ASP A 481 4.47 3.29 40.37
CA ASP A 481 4.55 1.83 40.34
C ASP A 481 4.43 1.22 38.93
N GLY A 482 3.88 1.96 37.96
CA GLY A 482 3.48 1.45 36.64
C GLY A 482 4.41 1.79 35.46
N ALA A 483 3.80 1.93 34.28
CA ALA A 483 4.40 2.19 32.96
C ALA A 483 3.28 2.46 31.93
N SER A 484 3.55 3.28 30.90
CA SER A 484 2.58 3.64 29.84
C SER A 484 1.84 2.43 29.25
N ARG A 485 0.51 2.52 29.17
CA ARG A 485 -0.39 1.45 28.72
C ARG A 485 -1.23 1.82 27.52
N LEU A 486 -1.41 0.87 26.62
CA LEU A 486 -2.42 0.87 25.57
C LEU A 486 -3.52 -0.12 25.95
N LEU A 487 -4.78 0.32 25.90
CA LEU A 487 -5.95 -0.56 25.90
C LEU A 487 -6.67 -0.41 24.57
N ALA A 488 -7.06 -1.53 23.96
CA ALA A 488 -7.73 -1.58 22.67
C ALA A 488 -9.02 -2.39 22.77
N PHE A 489 -10.06 -1.97 22.05
CA PHE A 489 -11.37 -2.63 22.06
C PHE A 489 -11.98 -2.68 20.65
N ARG A 490 -12.52 -3.83 20.27
CA ARG A 490 -13.34 -4.08 19.06
C ARG A 490 -14.45 -5.08 19.38
N LEU A 491 -15.47 -5.19 18.54
CA LEU A 491 -16.43 -6.29 18.66
C LEU A 491 -15.74 -7.62 18.31
N ALA A 492 -16.04 -8.69 19.05
CA ALA A 492 -15.36 -9.99 18.90
C ALA A 492 -15.60 -10.60 17.51
N ASP A 493 -16.85 -10.56 17.03
CA ASP A 493 -17.15 -10.66 15.59
C ASP A 493 -16.96 -9.28 14.95
N SER A 494 -15.94 -9.14 14.10
CA SER A 494 -15.63 -7.91 13.37
C SER A 494 -16.75 -7.46 12.41
N ASN A 495 -17.71 -8.33 12.12
CA ASN A 495 -18.84 -8.04 11.25
C ASN A 495 -20.12 -7.63 12.00
N ASP A 496 -20.17 -7.68 13.33
CA ASP A 496 -21.35 -7.29 14.11
C ASP A 496 -21.63 -5.78 14.03
N GLU A 497 -22.90 -5.39 13.94
CA GLU A 497 -23.39 -4.00 13.86
C GLU A 497 -24.04 -3.53 15.19
N THR A 498 -23.90 -4.30 16.27
CA THR A 498 -24.49 -4.02 17.59
C THR A 498 -23.73 -2.94 18.36
N ASP A 499 -24.38 -1.79 18.57
CA ASP A 499 -23.92 -0.77 19.52
C ASP A 499 -23.82 -1.36 20.93
N THR A 500 -22.61 -1.37 21.48
CA THR A 500 -22.24 -2.08 22.70
C THR A 500 -21.68 -1.12 23.75
N ARG A 501 -22.09 -1.30 25.01
CA ARG A 501 -21.66 -0.47 26.15
C ARG A 501 -21.08 -1.31 27.25
N PHE A 502 -20.03 -0.80 27.88
CA PHE A 502 -19.34 -1.47 28.98
C PHE A 502 -18.57 -0.48 29.85
N ALA A 503 -18.04 -0.94 30.97
CA ALA A 503 -16.96 -0.31 31.69
C ALA A 503 -15.80 -1.30 31.82
N VAL A 504 -14.67 -0.88 32.40
CA VAL A 504 -13.56 -1.78 32.74
C VAL A 504 -13.05 -1.58 34.16
N ARG A 505 -12.49 -2.63 34.77
CA ARG A 505 -11.61 -2.52 35.94
C ARG A 505 -10.18 -2.25 35.45
N LEU A 506 -9.50 -1.28 36.04
CA LEU A 506 -8.17 -0.82 35.60
C LEU A 506 -7.20 -0.76 36.79
N LEU A 507 -6.03 -1.40 36.64
CA LEU A 507 -4.92 -1.41 37.59
C LEU A 507 -3.66 -0.90 36.88
N LEU A 508 -2.90 0.00 37.52
CA LEU A 508 -1.67 0.57 36.96
C LEU A 508 -0.40 0.00 37.60
N GLY A 509 -0.45 -0.40 38.87
CA GLY A 509 0.70 -0.88 39.64
C GLY A 509 1.17 -2.31 39.35
N ALA A 510 0.42 -3.07 38.56
CA ALA A 510 0.86 -4.39 38.10
C ALA A 510 1.87 -4.23 36.97
N LYS A 511 3.17 -4.31 37.29
CA LYS A 511 4.18 -4.78 36.32
C LYS A 511 3.96 -6.28 36.14
N ASP A 512 3.00 -6.60 35.29
CA ASP A 512 2.70 -7.95 34.81
C ASP A 512 3.96 -8.49 34.11
N THR A 513 4.81 -9.25 34.81
CA THR A 513 6.16 -9.66 34.35
C THR A 513 6.13 -10.80 33.34
N GLY A 514 5.25 -10.71 32.35
CA GLY A 514 5.11 -11.65 31.24
C GLY A 514 6.30 -11.58 30.28
N GLY A 515 7.21 -12.55 30.40
CA GLY A 515 8.32 -12.78 29.46
C GLY A 515 9.60 -12.03 29.83
N GLY A 516 10.55 -12.74 30.43
CA GLY A 516 11.86 -12.19 30.76
C GLY A 516 12.79 -12.10 29.54
N ALA A 517 13.21 -10.88 29.18
CA ALA A 517 14.39 -10.66 28.36
C ALA A 517 15.64 -10.64 29.26
N GLY A 518 16.67 -11.43 28.91
CA GLY A 518 17.89 -11.54 29.70
C GLY A 518 18.73 -10.26 29.68
N GLN A 519 19.06 -9.71 30.86
CA GLN A 519 19.94 -8.53 30.97
C GLN A 519 21.39 -8.86 30.60
N GLY A 520 21.77 -8.58 29.35
CA GLY A 520 23.16 -8.53 28.92
C GLY A 520 23.86 -7.23 29.35
N ASP A 521 24.20 -7.10 30.64
CA ASP A 521 24.79 -5.86 31.18
C ASP A 521 26.25 -5.62 30.72
N GLY A 522 26.55 -4.38 30.32
CA GLY A 522 27.71 -4.00 29.51
C GLY A 522 28.99 -3.70 30.29
N GLY A 523 29.71 -4.74 30.74
CA GLY A 523 30.96 -4.61 31.51
C GLY A 523 32.22 -4.25 30.69
N THR A 524 32.60 -2.97 30.64
CA THR A 524 33.73 -2.44 29.85
C THR A 524 35.13 -3.04 30.10
N GLY A 525 35.87 -3.33 29.02
CA GLY A 525 37.26 -2.87 28.84
C GLY A 525 38.40 -3.91 28.80
N LEU A 526 39.50 -3.48 28.14
CA LEU A 526 40.79 -4.16 27.95
C LEU A 526 40.77 -5.38 26.98
N GLY A 527 41.87 -5.72 26.30
CA GLY A 527 43.17 -5.02 26.31
C GLY A 527 44.42 -5.81 25.90
N GLY A 528 44.28 -6.95 25.20
CA GLY A 528 45.38 -7.60 24.47
C GLY A 528 46.23 -8.67 25.20
N ASP A 529 47.02 -9.36 24.37
CA ASP A 529 48.05 -10.38 24.65
C ASP A 529 47.58 -11.81 25.05
N ALA A 530 48.50 -12.78 24.93
CA ALA A 530 48.21 -14.20 24.71
C ALA A 530 48.41 -15.14 25.92
N GLY A 531 47.77 -16.31 25.89
CA GLY A 531 47.96 -17.40 26.86
C GLY A 531 47.46 -18.76 26.36
N GLN A 532 48.13 -19.86 26.76
CA GLN A 532 47.82 -21.25 26.36
C GLN A 532 47.27 -22.08 27.53
N GLY A 533 46.24 -22.91 27.26
CA GLY A 533 45.85 -24.07 28.08
C GLY A 533 45.19 -23.79 29.45
N GLY A 534 44.60 -24.77 30.12
CA GLY A 534 44.28 -26.13 29.66
C GLY A 534 44.04 -27.15 30.79
N ASP A 535 42.97 -27.96 30.61
CA ASP A 535 42.71 -29.30 31.18
C ASP A 535 42.32 -29.47 32.69
N ALA A 536 41.51 -30.52 32.91
CA ALA A 536 41.21 -31.31 34.13
C ALA A 536 40.82 -30.68 35.50
N GLY A 537 39.74 -31.21 36.10
CA GLY A 537 39.45 -31.20 37.56
C GLY A 537 40.02 -32.43 38.29
N PRO A 538 39.34 -33.08 39.27
CA PRO A 538 38.11 -32.69 39.98
C PRO A 538 38.08 -32.95 41.53
N GLY A 539 37.06 -32.42 42.22
CA GLY A 539 36.44 -33.02 43.42
C GLY A 539 37.06 -32.78 44.83
N GLY A 540 36.27 -33.00 45.90
CA GLY A 540 36.76 -33.13 47.29
C GLY A 540 35.97 -32.44 48.42
N GLY A 541 34.70 -32.81 48.64
CA GLY A 541 33.78 -32.11 49.56
C GLY A 541 34.09 -32.08 51.08
N GLY A 542 33.32 -31.27 51.81
CA GLY A 542 33.30 -31.17 53.28
C GLY A 542 32.16 -30.27 53.77
N ALA A 543 31.32 -30.74 54.69
CA ALA A 543 30.03 -30.12 55.03
C ALA A 543 29.95 -29.55 56.46
N ALA A 544 29.17 -28.46 56.63
CA ALA A 544 28.53 -28.05 57.89
C ALA A 544 27.35 -27.09 57.58
N GLN A 545 26.28 -27.14 58.38
CA GLN A 545 25.06 -26.34 58.20
C GLN A 545 25.14 -24.94 58.84
N GLY A 546 24.30 -24.02 58.36
CA GLY A 546 23.98 -22.75 59.02
C GLY A 546 22.85 -22.02 58.28
N ASP A 547 21.65 -21.98 58.86
CA ASP A 547 20.47 -21.36 58.23
C ASP A 547 20.55 -19.82 58.23
N ALA A 548 20.09 -19.18 57.14
CA ALA A 548 18.77 -18.51 57.10
C ALA A 548 18.60 -17.45 55.99
N ARG A 549 17.65 -17.71 55.09
CA ARG A 549 16.72 -16.77 54.41
C ARG A 549 17.29 -15.59 53.60
N GLY A 550 16.94 -15.54 52.30
CA GLY A 550 17.11 -14.36 51.46
C GLY A 550 16.98 -14.59 49.95
N SER A 551 15.96 -15.34 49.50
CA SER A 551 15.69 -15.59 48.07
C SER A 551 14.31 -15.06 47.68
N SER A 552 14.24 -14.41 46.52
CA SER A 552 12.99 -14.04 45.85
C SER A 552 12.34 -15.27 45.23
N SER A 553 11.05 -15.45 45.46
CA SER A 553 10.20 -16.40 44.74
C SER A 553 9.64 -15.73 43.48
N ALA A 554 9.72 -16.41 42.34
CA ALA A 554 8.61 -16.36 41.39
C ALA A 554 7.44 -17.14 42.03
N GLU A 555 6.20 -16.82 41.69
CA GLU A 555 5.05 -17.49 42.30
C GLU A 555 4.99 -18.97 41.88
N GLU A 556 4.63 -19.81 42.84
CA GLU A 556 4.46 -21.26 42.68
C GLU A 556 2.99 -21.50 42.27
N PRO A 557 2.69 -22.43 41.35
CA PRO A 557 1.32 -22.65 40.87
C PRO A 557 0.46 -23.28 41.97
N ASP A 558 -0.86 -23.12 41.87
CA ASP A 558 -1.80 -23.72 42.85
C ASP A 558 -1.67 -25.25 42.97
N VAL A 559 -1.34 -25.96 41.88
CA VAL A 559 -1.04 -27.40 41.94
C VAL A 559 0.02 -27.83 40.91
N ASP A 560 0.99 -28.58 41.41
CA ASP A 560 2.15 -29.15 40.72
C ASP A 560 1.86 -30.57 40.19
N ASP A 561 2.54 -31.04 39.14
CA ASP A 561 2.34 -32.40 38.58
C ASP A 561 2.45 -33.52 39.64
N GLY A 562 3.31 -33.31 40.65
CA GLY A 562 3.55 -34.27 41.72
C GLY A 562 2.54 -34.25 42.86
N ASP A 563 1.56 -33.34 42.89
CA ASP A 563 0.65 -33.21 44.03
C ASP A 563 -0.44 -34.31 44.07
N ALA A 564 -0.72 -34.79 45.28
CA ALA A 564 -1.70 -35.83 45.54
C ALA A 564 -3.17 -35.40 45.35
N ALA A 565 -3.43 -34.12 45.06
CA ALA A 565 -4.74 -33.62 44.66
C ALA A 565 -5.09 -33.92 43.19
N ILE A 566 -4.10 -34.13 42.32
CA ILE A 566 -4.35 -34.49 40.92
C ILE A 566 -4.68 -35.99 40.82
N GLN A 567 -5.82 -36.30 40.22
CA GLN A 567 -6.30 -37.66 40.00
C GLN A 567 -5.98 -38.09 38.56
N TYR A 568 -4.94 -38.91 38.43
CA TYR A 568 -4.54 -39.53 37.18
C TYR A 568 -5.26 -40.87 36.97
N GLU A 569 -5.99 -41.03 35.86
CA GLU A 569 -6.48 -42.32 35.36
C GLU A 569 -5.77 -42.66 34.03
N GLY A 570 -5.24 -43.87 33.91
CA GLY A 570 -4.48 -44.33 32.73
C GLY A 570 -3.08 -44.82 33.11
N ASP A 571 -2.11 -44.50 32.26
CA ASP A 571 -0.69 -44.88 32.36
C ASP A 571 0.24 -43.67 32.52
N TRP A 572 -0.22 -42.61 33.20
CA TRP A 572 0.59 -41.43 33.46
C TRP A 572 1.82 -41.77 34.30
N GLU A 573 3.01 -41.48 33.78
CA GLU A 573 4.30 -41.68 34.45
C GLU A 573 5.01 -40.34 34.68
N SER A 574 5.35 -40.04 35.94
CA SER A 574 6.18 -38.88 36.30
C SER A 574 7.60 -39.04 35.74
N THR A 575 8.05 -38.02 35.01
CA THR A 575 9.33 -37.95 34.30
C THR A 575 10.10 -36.71 34.77
N PRO A 576 11.39 -36.80 35.11
CA PRO A 576 12.16 -35.62 35.51
C PRO A 576 12.35 -34.63 34.35
N ASP A 577 12.04 -33.35 34.60
CA ASP A 577 12.42 -32.22 33.75
C ASP A 577 12.86 -31.07 34.66
N GLU A 578 14.14 -30.69 34.60
CA GLU A 578 14.72 -29.66 35.48
C GLU A 578 14.18 -28.24 35.21
N THR A 579 13.31 -28.06 34.21
CA THR A 579 12.76 -26.77 33.79
C THR A 579 11.26 -26.58 34.11
N ALA A 580 10.56 -27.68 34.41
CA ALA A 580 9.18 -27.72 34.87
C ALA A 580 9.00 -27.08 36.28
N PHE A 581 7.77 -26.99 36.78
CA PHE A 581 7.52 -26.96 38.22
C PHE A 581 7.82 -28.35 38.82
N GLY A 582 8.02 -28.41 40.15
CA GLY A 582 8.43 -29.64 40.86
C GLY A 582 9.84 -30.21 40.55
N GLY A 583 10.36 -29.97 39.34
CA GLY A 583 11.40 -30.76 38.69
C GLY A 583 10.87 -31.97 37.89
N THR A 584 9.56 -32.02 37.62
CA THR A 584 8.88 -33.19 37.03
C THR A 584 7.74 -32.80 36.09
N VAL A 585 7.39 -33.70 35.16
CA VAL A 585 6.11 -33.70 34.43
C VAL A 585 5.53 -35.11 34.36
N HIS A 586 4.21 -35.25 34.49
CA HIS A 586 3.53 -36.52 34.23
C HIS A 586 3.24 -36.63 32.73
N ARG A 587 3.67 -37.73 32.09
CA ARG A 587 3.40 -38.01 30.66
C ARG A 587 2.51 -39.25 30.46
N THR A 588 1.67 -39.24 29.44
CA THR A 588 0.92 -40.41 28.93
C THR A 588 0.99 -40.47 27.39
N GLU A 589 0.85 -41.67 26.84
CA GLU A 589 0.62 -41.92 25.41
C GLU A 589 -0.72 -42.65 25.15
N THR A 590 -1.46 -43.03 26.19
CA THR A 590 -2.71 -43.81 26.07
C THR A 590 -3.90 -42.92 25.74
N ALA A 591 -4.54 -43.21 24.61
CA ALA A 591 -5.80 -42.59 24.21
C ALA A 591 -6.90 -42.78 25.27
N GLY A 592 -7.43 -41.67 25.79
CA GLY A 592 -8.45 -41.65 26.83
C GLY A 592 -7.92 -41.62 28.27
N ALA A 593 -6.60 -41.60 28.49
CA ALA A 593 -6.04 -41.31 29.81
C ALA A 593 -6.35 -39.86 30.23
N THR A 594 -6.58 -39.64 31.52
CA THR A 594 -7.02 -38.35 32.08
C THR A 594 -6.22 -37.93 33.30
N ALA A 595 -5.96 -36.62 33.41
CA ALA A 595 -5.47 -35.97 34.62
C ALA A 595 -6.53 -34.96 35.07
N SER A 596 -7.10 -35.16 36.26
CA SER A 596 -8.25 -34.41 36.76
C SER A 596 -7.93 -33.71 38.09
N TRP A 597 -8.33 -32.46 38.25
CA TRP A 597 -8.15 -31.69 39.48
C TRP A 597 -9.38 -30.85 39.79
N THR A 598 -9.74 -30.75 41.07
CA THR A 598 -10.89 -29.97 41.55
C THR A 598 -10.39 -28.69 42.22
N PHE A 599 -10.86 -27.54 41.75
CA PHE A 599 -10.45 -26.21 42.18
C PHE A 599 -11.66 -25.35 42.56
N THR A 600 -11.43 -24.23 43.25
CA THR A 600 -12.45 -23.19 43.48
C THR A 600 -11.98 -21.91 42.77
N GLY A 601 -12.79 -21.35 41.88
CA GLY A 601 -12.45 -20.12 41.16
C GLY A 601 -13.36 -19.86 39.95
N THR A 602 -12.94 -18.98 39.05
CA THR A 602 -13.66 -18.59 37.81
C THR A 602 -12.95 -19.04 36.53
N GLY A 603 -11.77 -19.65 36.63
CA GLY A 603 -10.95 -20.09 35.51
C GLY A 603 -9.73 -20.88 35.98
N VAL A 604 -9.00 -21.47 35.04
CA VAL A 604 -7.80 -22.28 35.29
C VAL A 604 -6.89 -22.26 34.06
N ASP A 605 -5.57 -22.24 34.28
CA ASP A 605 -4.55 -22.44 33.24
C ASP A 605 -4.04 -23.88 33.29
N VAL A 606 -3.87 -24.50 32.12
CA VAL A 606 -3.30 -25.85 31.96
C VAL A 606 -1.86 -25.70 31.49
N ILE A 607 -0.91 -26.01 32.37
CA ILE A 607 0.52 -25.83 32.12
C ILE A 607 1.16 -27.17 31.76
N THR A 608 2.02 -27.18 30.74
CA THR A 608 2.62 -28.38 30.15
C THR A 608 4.07 -28.14 29.74
N ALA A 609 4.84 -29.22 29.59
CA ALA A 609 6.07 -29.19 28.81
C ALA A 609 5.75 -29.31 27.31
N THR A 610 6.69 -28.89 26.47
CA THR A 610 6.59 -29.02 25.01
C THR A 610 7.49 -30.13 24.46
N GLY A 611 7.19 -30.67 23.28
CA GLY A 611 8.05 -31.66 22.62
C GLY A 611 7.65 -32.07 21.19
N THR A 612 8.65 -32.56 20.44
CA THR A 612 8.47 -33.06 19.06
C THR A 612 7.62 -34.35 18.97
N ASP A 613 7.47 -35.08 20.07
CA ASP A 613 6.66 -36.30 20.22
C ASP A 613 5.23 -36.06 20.72
N HIS A 614 4.83 -34.81 20.96
CA HIS A 614 3.53 -34.50 21.57
C HIS A 614 2.34 -34.59 20.58
N GLY A 615 1.21 -35.07 21.11
CA GLY A 615 -0.08 -35.21 20.44
C GLY A 615 -1.07 -34.12 20.84
N THR A 616 -2.37 -34.37 20.63
CA THR A 616 -3.44 -33.46 21.05
C THR A 616 -4.23 -33.99 22.25
N ALA A 617 -4.65 -33.06 23.12
CA ALA A 617 -5.43 -33.33 24.32
C ALA A 617 -6.71 -32.47 24.33
N GLU A 618 -7.78 -32.98 24.96
CA GLU A 618 -9.01 -32.23 25.22
C GLU A 618 -8.94 -31.63 26.63
N CYS A 619 -9.34 -30.37 26.78
CA CYS A 619 -9.61 -29.77 28.09
C CYS A 619 -11.11 -29.89 28.38
N LEU A 620 -11.45 -30.48 29.51
CA LEU A 620 -12.82 -30.61 30.00
C LEU A 620 -13.01 -29.86 31.31
N ILE A 621 -14.20 -29.32 31.50
CA ILE A 621 -14.65 -28.67 32.74
C ILE A 621 -15.97 -29.32 33.14
N ASP A 622 -16.03 -29.82 34.38
CA ASP A 622 -17.20 -30.48 34.97
C ASP A 622 -17.77 -31.66 34.15
N GLY A 623 -16.95 -32.21 33.24
CA GLY A 623 -17.26 -33.34 32.38
C GLY A 623 -17.65 -32.98 30.93
N GLU A 624 -17.88 -31.71 30.61
CA GLU A 624 -18.11 -31.24 29.24
C GLU A 624 -16.79 -30.82 28.58
N VAL A 625 -16.69 -30.96 27.25
CA VAL A 625 -15.49 -30.55 26.49
C VAL A 625 -15.54 -29.06 26.23
N GLU A 626 -14.56 -28.33 26.76
CA GLU A 626 -14.41 -26.90 26.56
C GLU A 626 -13.50 -26.63 25.35
N GLY A 627 -12.35 -27.32 25.27
CA GLY A 627 -11.35 -27.07 24.23
C GLY A 627 -10.53 -28.29 23.81
N THR A 628 -9.67 -28.11 22.80
CA THR A 628 -8.66 -29.09 22.37
C THR A 628 -7.36 -28.36 22.05
N PHE A 629 -6.26 -28.84 22.62
CA PHE A 629 -4.95 -28.19 22.58
C PHE A 629 -3.83 -29.19 22.24
N THR A 630 -2.62 -28.65 22.07
CA THR A 630 -1.39 -29.44 21.93
C THR A 630 -0.19 -28.64 22.46
N SER A 631 0.85 -29.35 22.90
CA SER A 631 2.15 -28.80 23.28
C SER A 631 3.25 -29.25 22.31
N HIS A 632 2.87 -29.59 21.08
CA HIS A 632 3.80 -29.96 20.03
C HIS A 632 4.65 -28.78 19.57
N VAL A 633 5.94 -29.04 19.31
CA VAL A 633 6.86 -28.11 18.66
C VAL A 633 7.59 -28.84 17.53
N ALA A 634 7.85 -28.14 16.41
CA ALA A 634 8.50 -28.72 15.24
C ALA A 634 9.97 -29.10 15.47
N SER A 635 10.64 -28.51 16.46
CA SER A 635 11.99 -28.91 16.91
C SER A 635 12.20 -28.64 18.40
N ASP A 636 13.13 -29.36 19.02
CA ASP A 636 13.51 -29.13 20.43
C ASP A 636 14.41 -27.89 20.63
N GLN A 637 14.83 -27.20 19.56
CA GLN A 637 15.98 -26.27 19.59
C GLN A 637 15.72 -24.96 20.37
N ASN A 638 14.46 -24.52 20.49
CA ASN A 638 14.04 -23.36 21.29
C ASN A 638 12.69 -23.63 22.01
N LYS A 639 12.47 -24.87 22.48
CA LYS A 639 11.15 -25.29 22.97
C LYS A 639 10.75 -24.53 24.27
N PRO A 640 9.51 -24.01 24.41
CA PRO A 640 9.05 -23.40 25.65
C PRO A 640 9.03 -24.42 26.81
N THR A 641 9.73 -24.11 27.90
CA THR A 641 9.89 -25.03 29.04
C THR A 641 8.69 -25.08 29.98
N ARG A 642 7.90 -24.00 30.04
CA ARG A 642 6.64 -23.91 30.78
C ARG A 642 5.61 -23.28 29.85
N PHE A 643 4.69 -24.08 29.33
CA PHE A 643 3.75 -23.65 28.30
C PHE A 643 2.32 -23.80 28.80
N VAL A 644 1.62 -22.67 28.95
CA VAL A 644 0.17 -22.65 29.15
C VAL A 644 -0.48 -23.09 27.85
N ALA A 645 -0.76 -24.39 27.74
CA ALA A 645 -1.28 -25.00 26.53
C ALA A 645 -2.78 -24.78 26.36
N HIS A 646 -3.49 -24.53 27.47
CA HIS A 646 -4.91 -24.20 27.45
C HIS A 646 -5.32 -23.25 28.57
N ARG A 647 -6.36 -22.46 28.35
CA ARG A 647 -6.91 -21.51 29.33
C ARG A 647 -8.43 -21.58 29.35
N VAL A 648 -9.00 -21.79 30.53
CA VAL A 648 -10.44 -21.69 30.78
C VAL A 648 -10.73 -20.42 31.58
N ARG A 649 -11.80 -19.71 31.22
CA ARG A 649 -12.25 -18.47 31.85
C ARG A 649 -13.78 -18.48 31.98
N ASP A 650 -14.32 -17.46 32.66
CA ASP A 650 -15.76 -17.13 32.71
C ASP A 650 -16.67 -18.24 33.29
N LEU A 651 -16.14 -19.04 34.22
CA LEU A 651 -16.92 -20.02 35.00
C LEU A 651 -17.72 -19.34 36.14
N GLU A 652 -18.86 -19.91 36.54
CA GLU A 652 -19.64 -19.43 37.69
C GLU A 652 -18.88 -19.68 39.01
N HIS A 653 -18.21 -18.67 39.58
CA HIS A 653 -17.36 -18.77 40.79
C HIS A 653 -17.86 -19.83 41.80
N GLY A 654 -17.14 -20.95 41.84
CA GLY A 654 -17.60 -22.17 42.50
C GLY A 654 -16.55 -23.28 42.46
N GLU A 655 -16.95 -24.47 42.92
CA GLU A 655 -16.13 -25.69 42.88
C GLU A 655 -16.26 -26.34 41.50
N HIS A 656 -15.17 -26.36 40.72
CA HIS A 656 -15.09 -26.90 39.37
C HIS A 656 -14.05 -28.02 39.29
N THR A 657 -14.19 -28.93 38.33
CA THR A 657 -13.18 -29.95 38.03
C THR A 657 -12.66 -29.82 36.61
N VAL A 658 -11.39 -29.44 36.48
CA VAL A 658 -10.64 -29.50 35.22
C VAL A 658 -10.23 -30.94 34.94
N THR A 659 -10.21 -31.34 33.68
CA THR A 659 -9.71 -32.65 33.25
C THR A 659 -9.04 -32.54 31.89
N VAL A 660 -7.73 -32.81 31.86
CA VAL A 660 -6.97 -33.00 30.62
C VAL A 660 -7.16 -34.45 30.17
N ARG A 661 -7.61 -34.66 28.93
CA ARG A 661 -7.82 -36.00 28.35
C ARG A 661 -6.97 -36.18 27.09
N ALA A 662 -6.05 -37.14 27.10
CA ALA A 662 -5.23 -37.44 25.94
C ALA A 662 -6.07 -38.06 24.81
N THR A 663 -6.04 -37.51 23.59
CA THR A 663 -6.88 -38.02 22.49
C THR A 663 -6.30 -39.23 21.76
N GLY A 664 -4.99 -39.49 21.94
CA GLY A 664 -4.25 -40.51 21.18
C GLY A 664 -4.03 -40.17 19.71
N LYS A 665 -4.15 -38.89 19.33
CA LYS A 665 -3.83 -38.37 17.99
C LYS A 665 -2.53 -37.57 18.05
N ALA A 666 -1.75 -37.64 16.97
CA ALA A 666 -0.65 -36.70 16.77
C ALA A 666 -1.17 -35.28 16.50
N ALA A 667 -0.35 -34.28 16.83
CA ALA A 667 -0.56 -32.91 16.39
C ALA A 667 -0.36 -32.78 14.87
N GLU A 668 -0.75 -31.65 14.29
CA GLU A 668 -0.34 -31.32 12.92
C GLU A 668 1.17 -31.08 12.87
N GLY A 669 1.86 -31.64 11.87
CA GLY A 669 3.33 -31.74 11.83
C GLY A 669 3.94 -32.85 12.70
N GLY A 670 3.33 -33.18 13.84
CA GLY A 670 3.85 -34.14 14.81
C GLY A 670 3.77 -35.62 14.39
N THR A 671 4.63 -36.45 14.99
CA THR A 671 4.68 -37.90 14.73
C THR A 671 4.41 -38.79 15.96
N GLY A 672 4.38 -38.22 17.17
CA GLY A 672 4.05 -38.93 18.41
C GLY A 672 2.66 -38.60 18.94
N THR A 673 2.29 -39.17 20.08
CA THR A 673 0.97 -38.99 20.72
C THR A 673 1.08 -38.64 22.21
N VAL A 674 2.22 -38.08 22.63
CA VAL A 674 2.51 -37.78 24.04
C VAL A 674 1.66 -36.61 24.52
N VAL A 675 1.14 -36.71 25.73
CA VAL A 675 0.55 -35.58 26.47
C VAL A 675 1.28 -35.48 27.80
N THR A 676 1.74 -34.27 28.14
CA THR A 676 2.34 -33.94 29.44
C THR A 676 1.43 -33.03 30.25
N LEU A 677 1.61 -33.06 31.57
CA LEU A 677 1.10 -32.06 32.52
C LEU A 677 2.25 -31.64 33.44
N ASP A 678 2.39 -30.33 33.63
CA ASP A 678 3.40 -29.66 34.47
C ASP A 678 2.74 -29.03 35.71
N ALA A 679 1.63 -28.31 35.52
CA ALA A 679 0.83 -27.75 36.61
C ALA A 679 -0.61 -27.43 36.16
N PHE A 680 -1.49 -27.19 37.13
CA PHE A 680 -2.66 -26.32 36.95
C PHE A 680 -2.52 -25.10 37.86
N ASP A 681 -3.01 -23.96 37.40
CA ASP A 681 -2.92 -22.69 38.12
C ASP A 681 -4.28 -21.98 38.12
N VAL A 682 -4.73 -21.48 39.28
CA VAL A 682 -6.03 -20.81 39.42
C VAL A 682 -5.79 -19.31 39.50
N PRO A 683 -5.90 -18.56 38.38
CA PRO A 683 -5.75 -17.11 38.40
C PRO A 683 -6.67 -16.49 39.45
N GLY A 684 -6.06 -15.90 40.49
CA GLY A 684 -6.72 -15.69 41.77
C GLY A 684 -7.96 -14.80 41.68
N ASP A 685 -8.97 -15.07 42.53
CA ASP A 685 -10.30 -14.43 42.48
C ASP A 685 -10.26 -12.89 42.29
N ALA A 686 -9.31 -12.20 42.93
CA ALA A 686 -9.18 -10.74 42.86
C ALA A 686 -8.61 -10.18 41.54
N GLU A 687 -8.14 -11.04 40.64
CA GLU A 687 -7.68 -10.72 39.28
C GLU A 687 -8.70 -11.11 38.20
N GLN A 688 -9.74 -11.89 38.54
CA GLN A 688 -10.80 -12.28 37.62
C GLN A 688 -12.16 -11.67 37.96
N ASP A 689 -12.48 -11.45 39.24
CA ASP A 689 -13.67 -10.71 39.65
C ASP A 689 -13.53 -9.22 39.28
N PRO A 690 -14.37 -8.68 38.37
CA PRO A 690 -14.32 -7.27 38.02
C PRO A 690 -14.90 -6.37 39.13
N ASP A 691 -15.66 -6.90 40.11
CA ASP A 691 -16.13 -6.21 41.31
C ASP A 691 -15.05 -6.18 42.42
N ALA A 692 -13.93 -6.91 42.26
CA ALA A 692 -12.91 -7.01 43.29
C ALA A 692 -12.31 -5.64 43.64
N PRO A 693 -12.05 -5.38 44.94
CA PRO A 693 -11.45 -4.13 45.38
C PRO A 693 -10.07 -3.91 44.73
N ILE A 694 -9.63 -2.66 44.71
CA ILE A 694 -8.27 -2.32 44.29
C ILE A 694 -7.31 -2.70 45.42
N PRO A 695 -6.21 -3.44 45.15
CA PRO A 695 -5.27 -3.85 46.19
C PRO A 695 -4.65 -2.66 46.93
N ASP A 696 -4.37 -2.82 48.23
CA ASP A 696 -3.77 -1.78 49.07
C ASP A 696 -2.42 -1.31 48.49
N GLY A 697 -2.35 -0.03 48.12
CA GLY A 697 -1.16 0.61 47.56
C GLY A 697 -1.10 0.66 46.03
N VAL A 698 -1.93 -0.11 45.31
CA VAL A 698 -1.99 -0.09 43.84
C VAL A 698 -2.84 1.08 43.35
N THR A 699 -2.36 1.83 42.36
CA THR A 699 -3.20 2.81 41.67
C THR A 699 -4.18 2.12 40.72
N GLY A 700 -5.49 2.31 40.91
CA GLY A 700 -6.52 1.69 40.06
C GLY A 700 -7.96 2.11 40.38
N TRP A 701 -8.91 1.65 39.56
CA TRP A 701 -10.34 1.92 39.68
C TRP A 701 -11.16 0.68 39.30
N VAL A 702 -12.15 0.34 40.12
CA VAL A 702 -13.06 -0.82 39.88
C VAL A 702 -13.95 -0.58 38.66
N ARG A 703 -14.14 0.69 38.27
CA ARG A 703 -14.93 1.08 37.10
C ARG A 703 -14.35 2.31 36.39
N VAL A 704 -14.05 2.15 35.11
CA VAL A 704 -13.74 3.20 34.14
C VAL A 704 -14.75 3.10 33.00
N PRO A 705 -15.57 4.15 32.71
CA PRO A 705 -15.59 5.45 33.37
C PRO A 705 -16.10 5.37 34.81
N GLN A 706 -15.57 6.24 35.69
CA GLN A 706 -16.03 6.35 37.08
C GLN A 706 -17.44 6.93 37.19
N LYS A 707 -17.82 7.81 36.24
CA LYS A 707 -19.15 8.42 36.22
C LYS A 707 -20.21 7.36 35.88
N GLN A 708 -21.05 7.05 36.87
CA GLN A 708 -22.00 5.93 36.88
C GLN A 708 -23.02 5.95 35.73
N ASP A 709 -23.46 7.13 35.28
CA ASP A 709 -24.37 7.32 34.15
C ASP A 709 -23.65 7.37 32.78
N THR A 710 -22.40 6.91 32.72
CA THR A 710 -21.59 6.80 31.48
C THR A 710 -20.92 5.43 31.36
N ALA A 711 -20.54 5.09 30.13
CA ALA A 711 -19.89 3.83 29.75
C ALA A 711 -18.87 4.13 28.64
N LEU A 712 -17.92 3.21 28.42
CA LEU A 712 -17.30 3.06 27.11
C LEU A 712 -18.38 2.65 26.11
N HIS A 713 -18.31 3.19 24.89
CA HIS A 713 -19.30 2.97 23.85
C HIS A 713 -18.59 2.54 22.57
N LEU A 714 -18.98 1.38 22.07
CA LEU A 714 -18.39 0.70 20.93
C LEU A 714 -19.52 0.50 19.92
N HIS A 715 -19.56 1.37 18.92
CA HIS A 715 -20.63 1.39 17.91
C HIS A 715 -20.53 0.16 17.00
N GLY A 716 -21.60 -0.14 16.26
CA GLY A 716 -21.58 -1.23 15.27
C GLY A 716 -20.37 -1.18 14.32
N ARG A 717 -19.66 -2.31 14.17
CA ARG A 717 -18.37 -2.47 13.46
C ARG A 717 -17.25 -1.50 13.84
N ASP A 718 -17.32 -0.83 15.00
CA ASP A 718 -16.29 0.11 15.42
C ASP A 718 -15.14 -0.55 16.20
N ALA A 719 -14.11 0.24 16.46
CA ALA A 719 -13.04 -0.05 17.41
C ALA A 719 -12.49 1.26 17.98
N PHE A 720 -11.76 1.20 19.09
CA PHE A 720 -11.01 2.36 19.59
C PHE A 720 -9.82 1.94 20.46
N VAL A 721 -8.88 2.88 20.64
CA VAL A 721 -7.74 2.76 21.55
C VAL A 721 -7.76 3.87 22.58
N VAL A 722 -7.42 3.53 23.82
CA VAL A 722 -7.30 4.47 24.94
C VAL A 722 -5.97 4.28 25.67
N THR A 723 -5.55 5.33 26.36
CA THR A 723 -4.23 5.40 27.00
C THR A 723 -4.37 5.53 28.51
N ALA A 724 -3.53 4.78 29.23
CA ALA A 724 -3.35 4.94 30.67
C ALA A 724 -1.86 5.11 31.02
N ASP A 725 -1.63 5.70 32.19
CA ASP A 725 -0.35 5.74 32.89
C ASP A 725 0.84 6.40 32.15
N CYS A 726 0.62 7.54 31.47
CA CYS A 726 1.67 8.24 30.70
C CYS A 726 1.75 9.75 30.98
N LEU A 727 2.71 10.46 30.37
CA LEU A 727 2.82 11.93 30.45
C LEU A 727 2.32 12.63 29.19
N ILE A 728 1.22 13.39 29.27
CA ILE A 728 0.79 14.32 28.21
C ILE A 728 1.34 15.73 28.46
N GLY A 729 2.28 16.18 27.64
CA GLY A 729 2.91 17.51 27.78
C GLY A 729 3.60 17.75 29.12
N GLY A 730 4.07 16.68 29.78
CA GLY A 730 4.64 16.72 31.14
C GLY A 730 3.61 16.73 32.27
N HIS A 731 2.34 16.41 31.99
CA HIS A 731 1.29 16.19 32.98
C HIS A 731 0.95 14.70 33.08
N ALA A 732 0.86 14.18 34.31
CA ALA A 732 0.58 12.77 34.59
C ALA A 732 -0.88 12.42 34.25
N LEU A 733 -1.06 11.67 33.16
CA LEU A 733 -2.31 11.06 32.71
C LEU A 733 -2.45 9.68 33.32
N LEU A 734 -3.33 9.55 34.31
CA LEU A 734 -3.62 8.24 34.91
C LEU A 734 -4.45 7.39 33.93
N TYR A 735 -5.47 7.97 33.30
CA TYR A 735 -6.11 7.44 32.09
C TYR A 735 -6.94 8.50 31.38
N SER A 736 -7.27 8.26 30.11
CA SER A 736 -8.44 8.86 29.46
C SER A 736 -9.26 7.80 28.72
N THR A 737 -10.57 7.97 28.65
CA THR A 737 -11.45 7.19 27.76
C THR A 737 -11.62 7.83 26.38
N SER A 738 -11.08 9.03 26.18
CA SER A 738 -10.94 9.67 24.87
C SER A 738 -9.58 9.27 24.27
N GLN A 739 -9.56 8.87 23.00
CA GLN A 739 -8.34 8.50 22.29
C GLN A 739 -7.42 9.73 22.13
N LEU A 740 -6.10 9.57 22.33
CA LEU A 740 -5.13 10.64 22.07
C LEU A 740 -4.96 10.89 20.56
N PHE A 741 -4.78 12.14 20.16
CA PHE A 741 -4.59 12.53 18.76
C PHE A 741 -3.41 13.50 18.62
N GLY A 742 -2.27 12.96 18.24
CA GLY A 742 -0.99 13.66 18.09
C GLY A 742 -0.24 13.86 19.41
N PRO A 743 1.07 14.12 19.34
CA PRO A 743 1.87 14.42 20.52
C PRO A 743 1.43 15.74 21.14
N ALA A 744 1.75 15.95 22.42
CA ALA A 744 1.42 17.21 23.09
C ALA A 744 2.24 18.37 22.47
N LEU A 745 1.56 19.31 21.81
CA LEU A 745 2.22 20.37 21.03
C LEU A 745 2.42 21.67 21.84
N PRO A 746 3.52 22.42 21.63
CA PRO A 746 3.69 23.74 22.20
C PRO A 746 2.59 24.71 21.75
N ARG A 747 1.92 25.34 22.70
CA ARG A 747 1.01 26.48 22.44
C ARG A 747 1.36 27.62 23.39
N ARG A 748 1.17 28.86 22.96
CA ARG A 748 1.66 30.05 23.68
C ARG A 748 1.20 30.12 25.16
N GLY A 749 2.07 29.69 26.08
CA GLY A 749 1.83 29.66 27.53
C GLY A 749 1.58 28.27 28.15
N GLY A 750 1.73 27.18 27.39
CA GLY A 750 1.54 25.80 27.84
C GLY A 750 1.84 24.73 26.78
N MET A 751 1.41 23.51 27.05
CA MET A 751 1.32 22.43 26.05
C MET A 751 -0.15 22.20 25.69
N GLN A 752 -0.44 21.67 24.50
CA GLN A 752 -1.79 21.30 24.07
C GLN A 752 -1.85 19.82 23.68
N GLN A 753 -2.75 19.07 24.32
CA GLN A 753 -3.12 17.72 23.90
C GLN A 753 -4.47 17.76 23.20
N ILE A 754 -4.58 17.09 22.04
CA ILE A 754 -5.85 16.85 21.35
C ILE A 754 -6.33 15.43 21.71
N LEU A 755 -7.63 15.28 21.90
CA LEU A 755 -8.29 13.99 22.18
C LEU A 755 -9.54 13.84 21.31
N VAL A 756 -9.87 12.61 20.92
CA VAL A 756 -10.97 12.26 19.99
C VAL A 756 -11.90 11.19 20.57
N GLY A 757 -13.11 11.14 20.02
CA GLY A 757 -14.20 10.22 20.37
C GLY A 757 -15.35 10.38 19.36
N ALA A 758 -16.35 9.49 19.34
CA ALA A 758 -17.46 9.64 18.40
C ALA A 758 -18.42 10.78 18.79
N ASP A 759 -19.18 11.31 17.83
CA ASP A 759 -20.14 12.40 18.07
C ASP A 759 -21.26 11.94 19.03
N GLY A 760 -21.32 12.55 20.22
CA GLY A 760 -22.29 12.25 21.28
C GLY A 760 -21.74 11.44 22.46
N ASP A 761 -20.55 10.85 22.36
CA ASP A 761 -20.01 9.94 23.38
C ASP A 761 -19.43 10.67 24.60
N PRO A 762 -19.46 10.04 25.80
CA PRO A 762 -18.85 10.57 27.01
C PRO A 762 -17.32 10.37 27.01
N GLY A 763 -16.58 11.46 27.20
CA GLY A 763 -15.14 11.41 27.50
C GLY A 763 -14.89 11.56 29.00
N GLU A 764 -13.93 10.80 29.54
CA GLU A 764 -13.41 10.95 30.89
C GLU A 764 -11.88 11.01 30.86
N ILE A 765 -11.27 11.81 31.72
CA ILE A 765 -9.81 11.93 31.85
C ILE A 765 -9.44 12.17 33.32
N VAL A 766 -8.40 11.50 33.81
CA VAL A 766 -7.87 11.66 35.17
C VAL A 766 -6.40 12.08 35.14
N LEU A 767 -6.10 13.18 35.84
CA LEU A 767 -4.78 13.83 35.87
C LEU A 767 -4.32 14.06 37.33
N ARG A 768 -3.03 13.84 37.63
CA ARG A 768 -2.47 13.96 39.00
C ARG A 768 -1.73 15.29 39.23
N TYR A 769 -2.07 16.01 40.32
CA TYR A 769 -1.57 17.36 40.64
C TYR A 769 -1.23 17.56 42.13
N ASP A 770 -0.37 18.54 42.45
CA ASP A 770 0.06 18.85 43.82
C ASP A 770 -0.97 19.58 44.71
N ARG A 771 -2.07 20.01 44.09
CA ARG A 771 -3.30 20.60 44.65
C ARG A 771 -4.29 20.78 43.49
N GLU A 772 -5.52 21.15 43.79
CA GLU A 772 -6.52 21.48 42.75
C GLU A 772 -5.94 22.52 41.75
N PRO A 773 -5.82 22.18 40.46
CA PRO A 773 -5.33 23.12 39.46
C PRO A 773 -6.40 24.16 39.14
N ARG A 774 -6.01 25.36 38.68
CA ARG A 774 -7.00 26.28 38.12
C ARG A 774 -7.49 25.72 36.79
N ILE A 775 -8.77 25.34 36.75
CA ILE A 775 -9.51 24.98 35.55
C ILE A 775 -10.09 26.26 34.90
N ASP A 776 -9.99 26.36 33.58
CA ASP A 776 -10.73 27.32 32.75
C ASP A 776 -11.44 26.52 31.65
N ALA A 777 -12.77 26.53 31.63
CA ALA A 777 -13.59 25.63 30.82
C ALA A 777 -14.96 26.25 30.45
N PRO A 778 -15.62 25.75 29.38
CA PRO A 778 -17.00 26.10 29.06
C PRO A 778 -17.97 25.81 30.21
N ARG A 779 -18.99 26.67 30.40
CA ARG A 779 -19.99 26.54 31.48
C ARG A 779 -21.02 25.40 31.29
N ARG A 780 -20.84 24.56 30.28
CA ARG A 780 -21.71 23.43 29.87
C ARG A 780 -20.86 22.41 29.12
N GLY A 781 -21.21 21.13 29.21
CA GLY A 781 -20.48 20.05 28.52
C GLY A 781 -19.15 19.67 29.17
N VAL A 782 -18.83 20.24 30.34
CA VAL A 782 -17.67 19.90 31.16
C VAL A 782 -18.12 19.79 32.62
N GLU A 783 -17.79 18.68 33.25
CA GLU A 783 -17.87 18.45 34.70
C GLU A 783 -16.46 18.16 35.23
N SER A 784 -16.20 18.50 36.49
CA SER A 784 -14.88 18.33 37.12
C SER A 784 -15.02 17.94 38.59
N SER A 785 -14.24 16.96 39.04
CA SER A 785 -14.14 16.57 40.46
C SER A 785 -12.69 16.43 40.89
N TRP A 786 -12.38 16.97 42.07
CA TRP A 786 -11.06 16.94 42.69
C TRP A 786 -11.08 16.07 43.96
N ASP A 787 -10.10 15.17 44.09
CA ASP A 787 -9.78 14.52 45.38
C ASP A 787 -8.47 15.05 45.93
N GLU A 788 -8.53 15.66 47.11
CA GLU A 788 -7.38 16.21 47.84
C GLU A 788 -6.48 15.11 48.43
N THR A 789 -6.98 13.87 48.54
CA THR A 789 -6.26 12.73 49.13
C THR A 789 -5.29 12.10 48.14
N SER A 790 -5.75 11.75 46.94
CA SER A 790 -4.96 11.16 45.86
C SER A 790 -4.33 12.19 44.91
N GLY A 791 -4.71 13.46 45.02
CA GLY A 791 -4.29 14.52 44.11
C GLY A 791 -4.89 14.39 42.69
N GLN A 792 -5.97 13.63 42.54
CA GLN A 792 -6.62 13.36 41.25
C GLN A 792 -7.62 14.45 40.89
N LEU A 793 -7.44 15.06 39.72
CA LEU A 793 -8.48 15.77 38.98
C LEU A 793 -9.10 14.82 37.96
N ARG A 794 -10.39 14.54 38.07
CA ARG A 794 -11.19 13.94 36.99
C ARG A 794 -11.95 15.04 36.25
N LEU A 795 -11.97 14.96 34.92
CA LEU A 795 -12.86 15.72 34.06
C LEU A 795 -13.77 14.76 33.29
N ASN A 796 -15.04 15.12 33.15
CA ASN A 796 -16.00 14.45 32.29
C ASN A 796 -16.49 15.43 31.21
N VAL A 797 -16.54 14.99 29.96
CA VAL A 797 -16.94 15.77 28.78
C VAL A 797 -17.91 14.98 27.89
N THR A 798 -18.47 15.62 26.87
CA THR A 798 -19.21 14.94 25.79
C THR A 798 -18.64 15.41 24.45
N HIS A 799 -18.28 14.46 23.58
CA HIS A 799 -17.77 14.74 22.24
C HIS A 799 -18.89 15.19 21.30
N GLY A 800 -18.58 16.01 20.29
CA GLY A 800 -19.57 16.48 19.31
C GLY A 800 -19.03 17.56 18.36
N GLU A 801 -19.94 18.12 17.55
CA GLU A 801 -19.67 19.06 16.44
C GLU A 801 -18.82 20.29 16.80
N GLU A 802 -18.99 20.83 18.02
CA GLU A 802 -18.27 22.02 18.51
C GLU A 802 -17.14 21.62 19.49
N PRO A 803 -15.85 21.75 19.10
CA PRO A 803 -14.71 21.35 19.94
C PRO A 803 -14.64 21.99 21.33
N VAL A 804 -14.48 21.15 22.35
CA VAL A 804 -14.36 21.59 23.75
C VAL A 804 -12.89 21.87 24.09
N GLU A 805 -12.58 23.09 24.52
CA GLU A 805 -11.24 23.49 24.99
C GLU A 805 -11.24 23.74 26.50
N ILE A 806 -10.37 23.05 27.23
CA ILE A 806 -10.17 23.19 28.68
C ILE A 806 -8.71 23.58 28.94
N SER A 807 -8.47 24.58 29.78
CA SER A 807 -7.12 24.99 30.20
C SER A 807 -6.89 24.71 31.68
N LEU A 808 -5.86 23.92 31.99
CA LEU A 808 -5.50 23.48 33.34
C LEU A 808 -4.18 24.10 33.76
N ARG A 809 -4.18 24.97 34.77
CA ARG A 809 -2.97 25.58 35.34
C ARG A 809 -2.71 25.12 36.76
N GLY A 810 -1.79 24.17 36.90
CA GLY A 810 -1.42 23.54 38.17
C GLY A 810 0.08 23.27 38.27
N ARG A 811 0.47 22.36 39.16
CA ARG A 811 1.76 21.70 39.20
C ARG A 811 1.47 20.19 39.14
N PRO A 812 1.71 19.50 38.01
CA PRO A 812 1.44 18.06 37.92
C PRO A 812 2.36 17.28 38.85
N LEU A 813 1.92 16.07 39.23
CA LEU A 813 2.71 15.06 39.94
C LEU A 813 2.83 13.83 39.04
N GLY A 814 3.93 13.74 38.30
CA GLY A 814 4.41 12.45 37.78
C GLY A 814 5.20 11.69 38.86
N ALA A 815 5.63 10.47 38.52
CA ALA A 815 6.38 9.57 39.42
C ALA A 815 7.59 10.23 40.10
N ASP A 816 8.23 11.19 39.44
CA ASP A 816 9.40 11.90 39.94
C ASP A 816 9.11 12.91 41.08
N GLY A 817 7.84 13.29 41.26
CA GLY A 817 7.41 14.36 42.18
C GLY A 817 8.00 15.76 41.91
N THR A 818 8.77 15.97 40.83
CA THR A 818 9.53 17.22 40.61
C THR A 818 8.74 18.28 39.84
N GLY A 819 7.71 17.87 39.08
CA GLY A 819 6.91 18.68 38.15
C GLY A 819 6.79 20.17 38.44
N ARG A 820 6.95 21.04 37.43
CA ARG A 820 6.91 22.51 37.58
C ARG A 820 5.51 23.07 37.35
N ARG A 821 5.25 24.32 37.77
CA ARG A 821 3.97 24.97 37.44
C ARG A 821 3.87 25.25 35.94
N SER A 822 2.86 24.69 35.29
CA SER A 822 2.66 24.65 33.84
C SER A 822 1.19 24.97 33.48
N THR A 823 0.91 25.10 32.18
CA THR A 823 -0.47 25.06 31.65
C THR A 823 -0.57 23.89 30.67
N LEU A 824 -1.62 23.08 30.80
CA LEU A 824 -2.04 22.12 29.78
C LEU A 824 -3.36 22.61 29.17
N HIS A 825 -3.45 22.60 27.85
CA HIS A 825 -4.69 22.81 27.10
C HIS A 825 -5.16 21.44 26.60
N LEU A 826 -6.36 21.02 27.00
CA LEU A 826 -7.02 19.84 26.46
C LEU A 826 -8.00 20.30 25.38
N ARG A 827 -7.95 19.68 24.20
CA ARG A 827 -8.84 19.99 23.08
C ARG A 827 -9.55 18.72 22.61
N PHE A 828 -10.80 18.58 23.01
CA PHE A 828 -11.64 17.44 22.64
C PHE A 828 -12.35 17.73 21.32
N LEU A 829 -12.14 16.86 20.34
CA LEU A 829 -12.82 16.85 19.04
C LEU A 829 -13.75 15.64 18.98
N SER A 830 -14.81 15.69 18.16
CA SER A 830 -15.38 14.44 17.65
C SER A 830 -14.56 13.88 16.49
N ARG A 831 -14.76 12.61 16.12
CA ARG A 831 -14.18 12.00 14.91
C ARG A 831 -14.50 12.81 13.65
N THR A 832 -15.69 13.39 13.55
CA THR A 832 -16.08 14.27 12.43
C THR A 832 -15.20 15.52 12.34
N ALA A 833 -14.86 16.13 13.48
CA ALA A 833 -13.93 17.26 13.54
C ALA A 833 -12.45 16.82 13.35
N ALA A 834 -12.06 15.67 13.89
CA ALA A 834 -10.72 15.10 13.75
C ALA A 834 -10.36 14.75 12.30
N ALA A 835 -11.33 14.22 11.52
CA ALA A 835 -11.16 13.97 10.09
C ALA A 835 -10.73 15.23 9.32
N ARG A 836 -11.25 16.40 9.71
CA ARG A 836 -10.92 17.73 9.15
C ARG A 836 -9.82 18.48 9.92
N THR A 837 -9.13 17.79 10.82
CA THR A 837 -7.99 18.31 11.60
C THR A 837 -6.70 17.69 11.07
N TRP A 838 -5.67 18.51 10.90
CA TRP A 838 -4.38 18.12 10.34
C TRP A 838 -3.27 18.62 11.24
N ILE A 839 -2.34 17.74 11.61
CA ILE A 839 -1.11 18.13 12.29
C ILE A 839 -0.03 18.14 11.20
N LEU A 840 0.61 19.29 11.01
CA LEU A 840 1.65 19.49 10.00
C LEU A 840 2.96 19.83 10.71
N SER A 841 4.03 19.12 10.36
CA SER A 841 5.39 19.40 10.83
C SER A 841 6.22 20.09 9.75
N GLY A 842 7.30 20.75 10.17
CA GLY A 842 8.32 21.26 9.27
C GLY A 842 9.48 21.94 10.01
N THR A 843 10.59 22.13 9.31
CA THR A 843 11.86 22.60 9.88
C THR A 843 11.73 24.01 10.51
N PRO A 844 12.04 24.19 11.81
CA PRO A 844 11.88 25.47 12.49
C PRO A 844 12.87 26.54 11.99
N GLY A 845 12.35 27.69 11.56
CA GLY A 845 13.15 28.88 11.35
C GLY A 845 13.61 29.51 12.68
N ARG A 846 14.68 30.32 12.66
CA ARG A 846 15.36 30.95 13.83
C ARG A 846 14.48 31.59 14.94
N TRP A 847 13.20 31.85 14.69
CA TRP A 847 12.28 32.46 15.65
C TRP A 847 11.24 31.49 16.22
N VAL A 848 11.20 30.24 15.75
CA VAL A 848 10.28 29.18 16.14
C VAL A 848 11.10 28.11 16.85
N GLU A 849 10.59 27.57 17.94
CA GLU A 849 11.22 26.44 18.64
C GLU A 849 10.60 25.12 18.14
N PRO A 850 11.38 24.03 18.02
CA PRO A 850 10.85 22.71 17.65
C PRO A 850 9.87 22.18 18.71
N THR A 851 9.05 21.20 18.33
CA THR A 851 8.23 20.45 19.29
C THR A 851 9.15 19.65 20.22
N PRO A 852 9.01 19.72 21.57
CA PRO A 852 9.85 18.98 22.50
C PRO A 852 9.86 17.47 22.20
N GLY A 853 11.04 16.91 21.94
CA GLY A 853 11.20 15.50 21.53
C GLY A 853 11.26 15.28 20.00
N HIS A 854 11.18 16.34 19.20
CA HIS A 854 11.29 16.28 17.73
C HIS A 854 12.28 17.36 17.24
N GLU A 855 12.80 17.21 16.02
CA GLU A 855 13.56 18.29 15.36
C GLU A 855 12.63 19.30 14.64
N GLU A 856 11.40 18.89 14.33
CA GLU A 856 10.41 19.69 13.60
C GLU A 856 9.49 20.52 14.51
N ALA A 857 9.10 21.72 14.05
CA ALA A 857 8.04 22.50 14.66
C ALA A 857 6.68 22.15 14.04
N HIS A 858 5.66 21.95 14.88
CA HIS A 858 4.35 21.47 14.44
C HIS A 858 3.28 22.57 14.51
N VAL A 859 2.29 22.52 13.60
CA VAL A 859 1.07 23.35 13.64
C VAL A 859 -0.17 22.47 13.49
N VAL A 860 -1.30 22.91 14.05
CA VAL A 860 -2.60 22.23 13.89
C VAL A 860 -3.48 23.07 12.97
N VAL A 861 -4.11 22.45 11.97
CA VAL A 861 -5.03 23.08 11.01
C VAL A 861 -6.37 22.38 11.06
N GLU A 862 -7.39 23.04 11.60
CA GLU A 862 -8.74 22.48 11.78
C GLU A 862 -9.73 23.08 10.77
N GLY A 863 -10.65 22.26 10.26
CA GLY A 863 -11.69 22.64 9.30
C GLY A 863 -11.28 22.48 7.82
N ALA A 864 -10.04 22.11 7.55
CA ALA A 864 -9.55 21.86 6.18
C ALA A 864 -10.04 20.51 5.66
N GLU A 865 -10.36 20.44 4.37
CA GLU A 865 -10.68 19.17 3.70
C GLU A 865 -9.41 18.36 3.50
N HIS A 866 -8.35 19.01 3.03
CA HIS A 866 -6.99 18.49 2.98
C HIS A 866 -5.99 19.56 3.46
N ALA A 867 -4.87 19.10 4.01
CA ALA A 867 -3.66 19.88 4.22
C ALA A 867 -2.44 19.03 3.86
N ARG A 868 -1.31 19.67 3.53
CA ARG A 868 -0.14 18.98 2.96
C ARG A 868 1.21 19.37 3.54
N ALA A 869 1.46 20.66 3.77
CA ALA A 869 2.78 21.14 4.22
C ALA A 869 2.71 22.45 5.00
N VAL A 870 3.69 22.67 5.87
CA VAL A 870 3.96 23.94 6.54
C VAL A 870 5.43 24.36 6.36
N THR A 871 5.70 25.65 6.13
CA THR A 871 7.06 26.21 6.09
C THR A 871 7.14 27.49 6.94
N PHE A 872 8.27 27.69 7.64
CA PHE A 872 8.45 28.76 8.61
C PHE A 872 9.37 29.89 8.12
N ASP A 873 8.79 30.93 7.49
CA ASP A 873 9.51 32.12 7.06
C ASP A 873 9.52 33.20 8.16
N GLY A 874 10.66 33.30 8.85
CA GLY A 874 10.88 34.26 9.92
C GLY A 874 9.96 33.98 11.11
N SER A 875 8.86 34.74 11.21
CA SER A 875 7.79 34.53 12.20
C SER A 875 6.42 34.29 11.54
N THR A 876 6.41 33.79 10.31
CA THR A 876 5.21 33.45 9.53
C THR A 876 5.21 31.95 9.22
N ALA A 877 4.14 31.25 9.62
CA ALA A 877 3.87 29.91 9.10
C ALA A 877 3.10 30.03 7.77
N ARG A 878 3.66 29.50 6.68
CA ARG A 878 2.96 29.32 5.40
C ARG A 878 2.45 27.90 5.31
N ILE A 879 1.20 27.71 4.90
CA ILE A 879 0.50 26.42 4.97
C ILE A 879 -0.21 26.16 3.64
N THR A 880 -0.06 24.93 3.14
CA THR A 880 -0.78 24.44 1.96
C THR A 880 -1.96 23.58 2.42
N ALA A 881 -3.17 24.16 2.44
CA ALA A 881 -4.41 23.50 2.82
C ALA A 881 -5.62 24.13 2.11
N GLY A 882 -6.69 23.36 1.92
CA GLY A 882 -7.85 23.82 1.13
C GLY A 882 -9.07 22.90 1.20
N GLY A 883 -9.86 22.94 0.12
CA GLY A 883 -11.04 22.09 -0.09
C GLY A 883 -11.96 22.60 -1.20
N ALA A 884 -13.08 21.90 -1.41
CA ALA A 884 -14.12 22.24 -2.39
C ALA A 884 -15.10 23.32 -1.89
N GLU A 885 -15.12 23.62 -0.59
CA GLU A 885 -16.06 24.55 0.04
C GLU A 885 -15.40 25.75 0.72
N ARG A 886 -16.21 26.76 1.04
CA ARG A 886 -15.76 27.94 1.78
C ARG A 886 -15.67 27.61 3.28
N THR A 887 -14.47 27.25 3.73
CA THR A 887 -14.19 26.95 5.15
C THR A 887 -13.54 28.11 5.92
N SER A 888 -13.74 28.13 7.24
CA SER A 888 -12.96 28.92 8.20
C SER A 888 -12.05 27.99 8.98
N LEU A 889 -10.75 28.25 8.94
CA LEU A 889 -9.73 27.43 9.58
C LEU A 889 -9.29 28.04 10.91
N ARG A 890 -9.31 27.22 11.96
CA ARG A 890 -8.49 27.46 13.15
C ARG A 890 -7.09 26.93 12.86
N VAL A 891 -6.07 27.73 13.15
CA VAL A 891 -4.67 27.30 13.06
C VAL A 891 -3.96 27.57 14.38
N ASP A 892 -3.59 26.51 15.10
CA ASP A 892 -2.82 26.62 16.33
C ASP A 892 -1.33 26.49 16.03
N VAL A 893 -0.53 27.37 16.64
CA VAL A 893 0.89 27.56 16.30
C VAL A 893 1.79 27.68 17.55
N PRO A 894 3.06 27.26 17.44
CA PRO A 894 4.03 27.33 18.53
C PRO A 894 4.43 28.78 18.86
N GLU A 895 5.13 28.98 19.98
CA GLU A 895 5.71 30.28 20.33
C GLU A 895 6.69 30.72 19.23
N GLY A 896 6.81 32.04 19.05
CA GLY A 896 7.59 32.63 17.96
C GLY A 896 6.72 33.12 16.81
N VAL A 897 5.82 32.27 16.32
CA VAL A 897 4.94 32.57 15.18
C VAL A 897 4.00 33.75 15.50
N ARG A 898 3.91 34.71 14.57
CA ARG A 898 3.09 35.93 14.70
C ARG A 898 2.05 36.10 13.59
N ARG A 899 2.20 35.36 12.49
CA ARG A 899 1.33 35.38 11.32
C ARG A 899 1.17 33.96 10.77
N VAL A 900 -0.01 33.68 10.25
CA VAL A 900 -0.28 32.49 9.43
C VAL A 900 -0.69 32.94 8.03
N GLU A 901 -0.32 32.17 7.02
CA GLU A 901 -0.70 32.34 5.62
C GLU A 901 -1.09 30.99 5.04
N VAL A 902 -2.39 30.72 4.87
CA VAL A 902 -2.90 29.48 4.23
C VAL A 902 -3.37 29.85 2.82
N ASP A 903 -2.85 29.20 1.78
CA ASP A 903 -3.33 29.42 0.39
C ASP A 903 -3.43 30.92 0.01
N GLY A 904 -2.37 31.68 0.33
CA GLY A 904 -2.28 33.14 0.17
C GLY A 904 -3.14 34.00 1.13
N HIS A 905 -4.01 33.39 1.95
CA HIS A 905 -4.89 34.07 2.90
C HIS A 905 -4.19 34.28 4.25
N ARG A 906 -3.92 35.54 4.62
CA ARG A 906 -3.13 35.90 5.82
C ARG A 906 -4.00 36.24 7.05
N ALA A 907 -3.59 35.75 8.21
CA ALA A 907 -4.14 36.08 9.52
C ALA A 907 -3.04 36.39 10.56
N SER A 908 -3.38 37.19 11.58
CA SER A 908 -2.52 37.46 12.75
C SER A 908 -2.75 36.40 13.83
N VAL A 909 -1.68 36.06 14.57
CA VAL A 909 -1.76 35.11 15.69
C VAL A 909 -2.15 35.84 16.98
N HIS A 910 -3.21 35.36 17.63
CA HIS A 910 -3.71 35.81 18.93
C HIS A 910 -3.72 34.61 19.88
N GLU A 911 -3.02 34.71 21.02
CA GLU A 911 -2.96 33.65 22.06
C GLU A 911 -2.60 32.24 21.52
N GLY A 912 -1.70 32.18 20.53
CA GLY A 912 -1.24 30.94 19.90
C GLY A 912 -2.17 30.41 18.79
N VAL A 913 -3.22 31.15 18.45
CA VAL A 913 -4.25 30.76 17.47
C VAL A 913 -4.37 31.81 16.36
N ALA A 914 -4.54 31.38 15.12
CA ALA A 914 -4.96 32.20 13.99
C ALA A 914 -6.31 31.71 13.44
N GLN A 915 -7.05 32.63 12.80
CA GLN A 915 -8.37 32.36 12.21
C GLN A 915 -8.36 32.78 10.73
N VAL A 916 -8.20 31.80 9.84
CA VAL A 916 -8.00 32.03 8.40
C VAL A 916 -9.27 31.68 7.65
N HIS A 917 -9.77 32.59 6.82
CA HIS A 917 -11.03 32.39 6.09
C HIS A 917 -10.71 32.11 4.62
N LEU A 918 -10.84 30.86 4.21
CA LEU A 918 -10.64 30.45 2.82
C LEU A 918 -11.88 30.78 1.96
N ARG A 919 -11.72 30.63 0.66
CA ARG A 919 -12.78 30.73 -0.35
C ARG A 919 -13.05 29.35 -0.91
N ALA A 920 -14.28 29.12 -1.36
CA ALA A 920 -14.53 28.04 -2.30
C ALA A 920 -13.75 28.31 -3.62
N PRO A 921 -13.28 27.27 -4.32
CA PRO A 921 -12.58 27.41 -5.59
C PRO A 921 -13.48 28.03 -6.67
N TRP A 922 -12.90 28.51 -7.76
CA TRP A 922 -13.71 29.04 -8.86
C TRP A 922 -14.47 27.90 -9.54
N LYS A 923 -15.73 28.17 -9.90
CA LYS A 923 -16.51 27.26 -10.73
C LYS A 923 -15.90 27.20 -12.12
N LEU A 924 -15.53 25.99 -12.55
CA LEU A 924 -15.09 25.71 -13.91
C LEU A 924 -16.28 25.40 -14.83
N ASP A 925 -16.13 25.77 -16.10
CA ASP A 925 -17.02 25.33 -17.18
C ASP A 925 -16.49 24.02 -17.78
N VAL A 926 -17.35 23.02 -17.95
CA VAL A 926 -17.01 21.73 -18.58
C VAL A 926 -17.15 21.86 -20.11
N PRO A 927 -16.07 21.67 -20.91
CA PRO A 927 -16.16 21.79 -22.36
C PRO A 927 -16.97 20.67 -23.02
N ALA A 928 -17.93 21.03 -23.87
CA ALA A 928 -18.68 20.06 -24.68
C ALA A 928 -17.85 19.56 -25.87
N LEU A 929 -17.52 18.27 -25.86
CA LEU A 929 -16.72 17.60 -26.89
C LEU A 929 -17.43 17.57 -28.26
N ARG A 930 -16.68 17.64 -29.36
CA ARG A 930 -17.23 17.73 -30.73
C ARG A 930 -16.42 16.91 -31.73
N PHE A 931 -16.79 15.65 -31.87
CA PHE A 931 -16.00 14.68 -32.62
C PHE A 931 -16.06 14.84 -34.15
N ARG A 932 -14.91 14.59 -34.78
CA ARG A 932 -14.80 14.06 -36.14
C ARG A 932 -14.53 12.56 -36.08
N GLY A 933 -14.68 11.85 -37.20
CA GLY A 933 -14.26 10.45 -37.29
C GLY A 933 -13.99 9.95 -38.71
N ILE A 934 -13.36 8.78 -38.77
CA ILE A 934 -12.97 8.05 -39.98
C ILE A 934 -12.99 6.54 -39.73
N ASP A 935 -13.45 5.77 -40.70
CA ASP A 935 -13.45 4.30 -40.66
C ASP A 935 -12.02 3.77 -40.90
N GLU A 936 -11.60 2.74 -40.16
CA GLU A 936 -10.31 2.05 -40.34
C GLU A 936 -10.54 0.56 -40.58
N ALA A 937 -9.88 0.00 -41.61
CA ALA A 937 -9.47 -1.42 -41.71
C ALA A 937 -8.70 -1.69 -43.04
N PRO A 938 -7.66 -0.92 -43.44
CA PRO A 938 -6.95 -1.18 -44.70
C PRO A 938 -6.37 -2.60 -44.77
N GLU A 939 -6.06 -3.22 -43.63
CA GLU A 939 -5.61 -4.60 -43.48
C GLU A 939 -6.59 -5.64 -44.02
N THR A 940 -7.84 -5.27 -44.29
CA THR A 940 -8.87 -6.15 -44.89
C THR A 940 -8.90 -6.11 -46.42
N ALA A 941 -8.16 -5.19 -47.05
CA ALA A 941 -8.10 -5.06 -48.51
C ALA A 941 -7.29 -6.19 -49.16
N GLY A 942 -7.72 -6.64 -50.35
CA GLY A 942 -7.02 -7.70 -51.09
C GLY A 942 -5.72 -7.24 -51.77
N ASP A 943 -5.56 -5.92 -51.96
CA ASP A 943 -4.50 -5.25 -52.71
C ASP A 943 -3.62 -4.32 -51.82
N LEU A 944 -3.56 -4.63 -50.53
CA LEU A 944 -2.72 -3.95 -49.54
C LEU A 944 -1.21 -4.07 -49.86
N ASP A 945 -0.43 -3.04 -49.53
CA ASP A 945 1.03 -3.14 -49.50
C ASP A 945 1.50 -3.90 -48.24
N GLU A 946 2.07 -5.07 -48.47
CA GLU A 946 2.54 -6.00 -47.43
C GLU A 946 4.04 -5.86 -47.13
N SER A 947 4.76 -4.94 -47.78
CA SER A 947 6.22 -4.83 -47.68
C SER A 947 6.77 -4.47 -46.28
N GLY A 948 5.90 -3.99 -45.38
CA GLY A 948 6.19 -3.73 -43.97
C GLY A 948 5.47 -4.66 -42.99
N TRP A 949 5.29 -5.93 -43.35
CA TRP A 949 4.75 -6.98 -42.47
C TRP A 949 5.81 -8.05 -42.20
N THR A 950 5.77 -8.63 -41.00
CA THR A 950 6.62 -9.77 -40.63
C THR A 950 6.03 -11.04 -41.23
N HIS A 951 6.87 -11.90 -41.80
CA HIS A 951 6.46 -13.24 -42.24
C HIS A 951 6.32 -14.16 -41.02
N ALA A 952 5.19 -14.86 -40.93
CA ALA A 952 4.95 -15.85 -39.88
C ALA A 952 5.16 -17.26 -40.46
N ASP A 953 6.43 -17.67 -40.54
CA ASP A 953 6.87 -18.96 -41.11
C ASP A 953 7.72 -19.81 -40.14
N SER A 954 7.88 -19.38 -38.89
CA SER A 954 8.50 -20.16 -37.82
C SER A 954 7.72 -21.45 -37.53
N THR A 955 8.43 -22.58 -37.44
CA THR A 955 7.85 -23.90 -37.12
C THR A 955 8.10 -24.33 -35.67
N THR A 956 8.55 -23.42 -34.79
CA THR A 956 8.90 -23.73 -33.39
C THR A 956 8.78 -22.47 -32.52
N GLY A 957 7.92 -22.48 -31.51
CA GLY A 957 7.72 -21.34 -30.61
C GLY A 957 8.93 -21.06 -29.72
N SER A 958 8.98 -19.88 -29.11
CA SER A 958 9.98 -19.56 -28.08
C SER A 958 9.76 -20.41 -26.84
N THR A 959 8.50 -20.72 -26.52
CA THR A 959 8.08 -21.65 -25.48
C THR A 959 7.07 -22.66 -26.03
N ASP A 960 6.91 -23.80 -25.35
CA ASP A 960 5.99 -24.86 -25.77
C ASP A 960 4.51 -24.42 -25.75
N GLN A 961 4.19 -23.34 -25.03
CA GLN A 961 2.86 -22.73 -25.02
C GLN A 961 2.54 -21.96 -26.32
N GLN A 962 3.55 -21.43 -27.02
CA GLN A 962 3.38 -20.57 -28.20
C GLN A 962 3.14 -21.34 -29.52
N GLY A 963 3.32 -22.66 -29.52
CA GLY A 963 3.05 -23.54 -30.68
C GLY A 963 4.32 -24.14 -31.30
N PRO A 964 4.25 -24.65 -32.55
CA PRO A 964 3.25 -24.35 -33.58
C PRO A 964 1.85 -24.94 -33.35
N GLY A 965 0.85 -24.32 -34.00
CA GLY A 965 -0.52 -24.83 -34.05
C GLY A 965 -0.71 -26.02 -34.99
N ARG A 966 -1.97 -26.44 -35.21
CA ARG A 966 -2.34 -27.47 -36.22
C ARG A 966 -1.95 -27.08 -37.64
N GLY A 967 -1.77 -25.78 -37.91
CA GLY A 967 -1.20 -25.26 -39.15
C GLY A 967 0.30 -25.54 -39.37
N GLY A 968 1.03 -26.05 -38.36
CA GLY A 968 2.47 -26.37 -38.47
C GLY A 968 3.42 -25.17 -38.32
N ILE A 969 2.87 -23.97 -38.07
CA ILE A 969 3.61 -22.73 -37.82
C ILE A 969 3.20 -22.06 -36.50
N VAL A 970 4.05 -21.18 -36.01
CA VAL A 970 3.80 -20.28 -34.87
C VAL A 970 3.08 -19.04 -35.35
N LEU A 971 1.95 -18.72 -34.72
CA LEU A 971 1.20 -17.47 -34.94
C LEU A 971 1.24 -16.54 -33.72
N ASP A 972 1.80 -16.98 -32.60
CA ASP A 972 1.82 -16.22 -31.35
C ASP A 972 2.53 -14.86 -31.49
N SER A 973 1.94 -13.79 -30.97
CA SER A 973 2.47 -12.43 -31.14
C SER A 973 3.70 -12.13 -30.27
N ASN A 974 3.83 -12.77 -29.10
CA ASN A 974 5.01 -12.61 -28.23
C ASN A 974 6.27 -13.19 -28.90
N HIS A 975 6.13 -14.28 -29.67
CA HIS A 975 7.20 -14.86 -30.49
C HIS A 975 7.76 -13.89 -31.56
N TYR A 976 6.94 -12.96 -32.05
CA TYR A 976 7.33 -11.96 -33.06
C TYR A 976 7.62 -10.57 -32.45
N GLY A 977 7.78 -10.47 -31.13
CA GLY A 977 8.08 -9.20 -30.44
C GLY A 977 6.88 -8.24 -30.31
N MET A 978 5.66 -8.75 -30.46
CA MET A 978 4.42 -7.96 -30.50
C MET A 978 3.59 -8.24 -29.24
N PHE A 979 4.12 -7.76 -28.11
CA PHE A 979 3.64 -8.11 -26.77
C PHE A 979 2.40 -7.35 -26.30
N GLU A 980 2.16 -6.14 -26.80
CA GLU A 980 1.14 -5.24 -26.25
C GLU A 980 0.22 -4.67 -27.33
N GLY A 981 -1.06 -4.45 -26.95
CA GLY A 981 -2.10 -3.89 -27.81
C GLY A 981 -2.47 -4.72 -29.05
N SER A 982 -3.39 -4.18 -29.87
CA SER A 982 -4.04 -4.96 -30.94
C SER A 982 -3.07 -5.45 -32.04
N VAL A 983 -3.17 -6.72 -32.46
CA VAL A 983 -2.26 -7.34 -33.47
C VAL A 983 -3.04 -7.83 -34.69
N TRP A 984 -2.54 -7.50 -35.89
CA TRP A 984 -3.11 -7.94 -37.17
C TRP A 984 -2.38 -9.15 -37.75
N TYR A 985 -3.16 -9.99 -38.44
CA TYR A 985 -2.72 -11.16 -39.19
C TYR A 985 -3.31 -11.14 -40.60
N ARG A 986 -2.55 -11.63 -41.60
CA ARG A 986 -3.04 -11.90 -42.96
C ARG A 986 -2.60 -13.29 -43.42
N ALA A 987 -3.54 -14.07 -43.96
CA ALA A 987 -3.28 -15.41 -44.48
C ALA A 987 -3.69 -15.52 -45.96
N HIS A 988 -2.76 -15.97 -46.80
CA HIS A 988 -2.95 -16.21 -48.23
C HIS A 988 -3.04 -17.71 -48.49
N PHE A 989 -4.14 -18.14 -49.10
CA PHE A 989 -4.41 -19.57 -49.36
C PHE A 989 -5.22 -19.78 -50.64
N THR A 990 -5.02 -20.92 -51.32
CA THR A 990 -5.93 -21.34 -52.39
C THR A 990 -7.21 -21.89 -51.77
N ALA A 991 -8.37 -21.31 -52.10
CA ALA A 991 -9.60 -21.60 -51.38
C ALA A 991 -10.34 -22.85 -51.91
N THR A 992 -10.72 -23.77 -51.02
CA THR A 992 -11.48 -25.01 -51.34
C THR A 992 -12.99 -24.77 -51.44
N ALA A 993 -13.79 -25.85 -51.44
CA ALA A 993 -15.24 -25.80 -51.31
C ALA A 993 -15.75 -25.60 -49.86
N LYS A 994 -14.96 -25.92 -48.80
CA LYS A 994 -15.40 -25.82 -47.39
C LYS A 994 -15.67 -24.36 -47.01
N ARG A 995 -16.85 -24.07 -46.44
CA ARG A 995 -17.32 -22.70 -46.14
C ARG A 995 -17.13 -22.26 -44.69
N SER A 996 -16.33 -22.97 -43.91
CA SER A 996 -15.95 -22.58 -42.55
C SER A 996 -14.45 -22.73 -42.33
N LEU A 997 -13.94 -21.97 -41.37
CA LEU A 997 -12.57 -21.99 -40.87
C LEU A 997 -12.62 -21.99 -39.33
N THR A 998 -11.58 -22.49 -38.67
CA THR A 998 -11.47 -22.45 -37.21
C THR A 998 -10.29 -21.58 -36.82
N LEU A 999 -10.47 -20.66 -35.87
CA LEU A 999 -9.39 -19.85 -35.28
C LEU A 999 -9.32 -20.11 -33.78
N ARG A 1000 -8.12 -20.05 -33.23
CA ARG A 1000 -7.87 -19.99 -31.79
C ARG A 1000 -7.08 -18.72 -31.49
N ALA A 1001 -7.73 -17.75 -30.87
CA ALA A 1001 -7.16 -16.47 -30.49
C ALA A 1001 -7.05 -16.35 -28.97
N ASN A 1002 -6.07 -15.62 -28.48
CA ASN A 1002 -5.94 -15.21 -27.08
C ASN A 1002 -5.47 -13.75 -27.03
N GLY A 1003 -6.18 -12.90 -26.29
CA GLY A 1003 -5.81 -11.49 -26.11
C GLY A 1003 -5.68 -11.08 -24.65
N GLY A 1004 -5.50 -12.04 -23.74
CA GLY A 1004 -5.54 -11.84 -22.31
C GLY A 1004 -6.66 -12.65 -21.68
N THR A 1005 -6.28 -13.79 -21.10
CA THR A 1005 -7.13 -14.58 -20.20
C THR A 1005 -6.38 -14.87 -18.91
N GLY A 1006 -7.01 -14.56 -17.78
CA GLY A 1006 -6.55 -14.94 -16.45
C GLY A 1006 -7.75 -15.18 -15.53
N GLN A 1007 -7.51 -15.74 -14.35
CA GLN A 1007 -8.58 -16.20 -13.45
C GLN A 1007 -8.66 -15.42 -12.14
N PRO A 1008 -9.50 -14.38 -12.09
CA PRO A 1008 -10.26 -14.02 -10.90
C PRO A 1008 -11.57 -14.81 -10.90
N ALA A 1009 -11.92 -15.45 -9.78
CA ALA A 1009 -13.13 -16.29 -9.66
C ALA A 1009 -14.46 -15.55 -9.96
N THR A 1010 -14.43 -14.21 -9.92
CA THR A 1010 -15.58 -13.31 -10.05
C THR A 1010 -15.65 -12.57 -11.40
N GLY A 1011 -14.65 -12.74 -12.28
CA GLY A 1011 -14.52 -11.98 -13.52
C GLY A 1011 -14.99 -12.67 -14.80
N LYS A 1012 -14.67 -12.05 -15.96
CA LYS A 1012 -14.92 -12.58 -17.31
C LYS A 1012 -13.76 -12.24 -18.23
N ALA A 1013 -13.43 -13.17 -19.14
CA ALA A 1013 -12.43 -12.94 -20.18
C ALA A 1013 -12.82 -11.72 -21.05
N PRO A 1014 -12.01 -10.64 -21.07
CA PRO A 1014 -12.37 -9.38 -21.75
C PRO A 1014 -12.06 -9.40 -23.25
N ALA A 1015 -11.06 -10.19 -23.67
CA ALA A 1015 -10.46 -10.11 -24.99
C ALA A 1015 -11.32 -10.72 -26.11
N PHE A 1016 -11.23 -10.13 -27.30
CA PHE A 1016 -11.90 -10.63 -28.51
C PHE A 1016 -11.07 -10.37 -29.76
N ALA A 1017 -11.46 -11.05 -30.83
CA ALA A 1017 -10.89 -10.93 -32.16
C ALA A 1017 -11.98 -10.65 -33.20
N GLN A 1018 -11.58 -10.07 -34.34
CA GLN A 1018 -12.44 -9.82 -35.50
C GLN A 1018 -11.76 -10.39 -36.75
N ALA A 1019 -12.53 -10.93 -37.69
CA ALA A 1019 -11.98 -11.51 -38.91
C ALA A 1019 -12.73 -11.06 -40.18
N TRP A 1020 -12.02 -11.02 -41.31
CA TRP A 1020 -12.55 -10.66 -42.62
C TRP A 1020 -11.96 -11.55 -43.72
N ALA A 1021 -12.80 -12.05 -44.63
CA ALA A 1021 -12.34 -12.74 -45.84
C ALA A 1021 -12.66 -11.89 -47.08
N GLY A 1022 -11.64 -11.56 -47.88
CA GLY A 1022 -11.79 -10.74 -49.09
C GLY A 1022 -12.55 -9.42 -48.87
N GLY A 1023 -12.20 -8.69 -47.80
CA GLY A 1023 -12.84 -7.43 -47.41
C GLY A 1023 -14.24 -7.55 -46.78
N LYS A 1024 -14.77 -8.76 -46.54
CA LYS A 1024 -16.06 -8.98 -45.87
C LYS A 1024 -15.88 -9.55 -44.47
N SER A 1025 -16.48 -8.91 -43.48
CA SER A 1025 -16.44 -9.39 -42.08
C SER A 1025 -17.03 -10.79 -41.94
N LEU A 1026 -16.42 -11.58 -41.06
CA LEU A 1026 -16.88 -12.88 -40.57
C LEU A 1026 -17.60 -12.75 -39.21
N GLY A 1027 -17.62 -11.54 -38.63
CA GLY A 1027 -18.01 -11.27 -37.24
C GLY A 1027 -16.82 -11.10 -36.29
N ALA A 1028 -17.15 -10.85 -35.02
CA ALA A 1028 -16.23 -10.94 -33.89
C ALA A 1028 -16.42 -12.27 -33.15
N PHE A 1029 -15.39 -12.71 -32.42
CA PHE A 1029 -15.40 -13.92 -31.60
C PHE A 1029 -14.49 -13.73 -30.37
N PRO A 1030 -14.70 -14.46 -29.26
CA PRO A 1030 -13.82 -14.40 -28.09
C PRO A 1030 -12.36 -14.71 -28.42
N ALA A 1031 -11.43 -14.04 -27.73
CA ALA A 1031 -10.01 -14.37 -27.76
C ALA A 1031 -9.64 -15.00 -26.41
N ASP A 1032 -10.25 -16.15 -26.16
CA ASP A 1032 -10.33 -16.89 -24.89
C ASP A 1032 -9.46 -18.17 -24.85
N GLY A 1033 -8.58 -18.34 -25.85
CA GLY A 1033 -7.77 -19.54 -26.03
C GLY A 1033 -8.53 -20.76 -26.58
N GLN A 1034 -9.82 -20.63 -26.95
CA GLN A 1034 -10.63 -21.74 -27.45
C GLN A 1034 -10.77 -21.77 -28.99
N ASP A 1035 -11.22 -22.90 -29.53
CA ASP A 1035 -11.49 -23.07 -30.97
C ASP A 1035 -12.85 -22.47 -31.36
N HIS A 1036 -12.86 -21.41 -32.16
CA HIS A 1036 -14.07 -20.79 -32.70
C HIS A 1036 -14.21 -21.08 -34.21
N GLU A 1037 -15.31 -21.72 -34.62
CA GLU A 1037 -15.61 -21.96 -36.05
C GLU A 1037 -16.39 -20.78 -36.67
N LEU A 1038 -15.79 -20.13 -37.66
CA LEU A 1038 -16.36 -18.98 -38.36
C LEU A 1038 -16.87 -19.37 -39.75
N ALA A 1039 -18.08 -18.89 -40.09
CA ALA A 1039 -18.69 -19.10 -41.41
C ALA A 1039 -18.20 -18.06 -42.42
N ILE A 1040 -17.84 -18.50 -43.63
CA ILE A 1040 -17.32 -17.63 -44.70
C ILE A 1040 -18.49 -17.13 -45.58
N PRO A 1041 -18.74 -15.80 -45.67
CA PRO A 1041 -19.84 -15.24 -46.44
C PRO A 1041 -19.82 -15.57 -47.94
N ALA A 1042 -21.01 -15.55 -48.54
CA ALA A 1042 -21.17 -15.76 -49.97
C ALA A 1042 -20.39 -14.70 -50.79
N GLY A 1043 -19.51 -15.18 -51.68
CA GLY A 1043 -18.65 -14.34 -52.51
C GLY A 1043 -17.63 -13.51 -51.72
N ALA A 1044 -17.19 -13.98 -50.54
CA ALA A 1044 -15.97 -13.49 -49.88
C ALA A 1044 -14.68 -14.05 -50.52
N ARG A 1045 -14.80 -15.14 -51.30
CA ARG A 1045 -13.72 -15.86 -51.97
C ARG A 1045 -14.26 -16.66 -53.16
N THR A 1046 -13.38 -17.13 -54.05
CA THR A 1046 -13.72 -18.05 -55.16
C THR A 1046 -12.94 -19.34 -55.03
N THR A 1047 -13.59 -20.50 -55.24
CA THR A 1047 -12.93 -21.81 -55.17
C THR A 1047 -11.87 -21.95 -56.27
N GLY A 1048 -10.70 -22.50 -55.95
CA GLY A 1048 -9.58 -22.62 -56.90
C GLY A 1048 -8.93 -21.29 -57.27
N LYS A 1049 -9.04 -20.30 -56.37
CA LYS A 1049 -8.34 -19.02 -56.42
C LYS A 1049 -7.73 -18.72 -55.07
N GLU A 1050 -6.69 -17.90 -55.09
CA GLU A 1050 -6.14 -17.27 -53.90
C GLU A 1050 -7.23 -16.45 -53.20
N ALA A 1051 -7.23 -16.50 -51.87
CA ALA A 1051 -8.06 -15.70 -51.00
C ALA A 1051 -7.21 -15.17 -49.84
N VAL A 1052 -7.53 -13.97 -49.38
CA VAL A 1052 -6.96 -13.36 -48.19
C VAL A 1052 -7.97 -13.44 -47.04
N LEU A 1053 -7.53 -13.99 -45.92
CA LEU A 1053 -8.13 -13.79 -44.60
C LEU A 1053 -7.32 -12.72 -43.87
N ALA A 1054 -7.97 -11.73 -43.29
CA ALA A 1054 -7.41 -10.83 -42.31
C ALA A 1054 -8.03 -11.11 -40.94
N VAL A 1055 -7.24 -11.09 -39.88
CA VAL A 1055 -7.70 -11.25 -38.48
C VAL A 1055 -7.05 -10.16 -37.64
N LEU A 1056 -7.83 -9.53 -36.76
CA LEU A 1056 -7.38 -8.61 -35.73
C LEU A 1056 -7.65 -9.26 -34.37
N VAL A 1057 -6.66 -9.32 -33.50
CA VAL A 1057 -6.83 -9.77 -32.11
C VAL A 1057 -6.54 -8.58 -31.20
N HIS A 1058 -7.48 -8.24 -30.32
CA HIS A 1058 -7.28 -7.19 -29.32
C HIS A 1058 -6.59 -7.81 -28.09
N ASN A 1059 -5.28 -7.62 -27.99
CA ASN A 1059 -4.50 -7.94 -26.79
C ASN A 1059 -4.70 -6.83 -25.75
N LEU A 1060 -4.75 -7.23 -24.47
CA LEU A 1060 -5.03 -6.39 -23.31
C LEU A 1060 -3.94 -6.48 -22.23
N GLY A 1061 -2.81 -7.13 -22.51
CA GLY A 1061 -1.67 -7.25 -21.59
C GLY A 1061 -1.24 -8.69 -21.31
N GLN A 1062 -0.08 -8.86 -20.70
CA GLN A 1062 0.43 -10.16 -20.26
C GLN A 1062 -0.07 -10.50 -18.84
N ASN A 1063 -0.24 -11.79 -18.54
CA ASN A 1063 -0.72 -12.22 -17.22
C ASN A 1063 0.37 -12.08 -16.15
N LEU A 1064 -0.03 -12.14 -14.89
CA LEU A 1064 0.86 -12.29 -13.73
C LEU A 1064 1.63 -13.64 -13.77
N ASP A 1065 2.75 -13.72 -13.03
CA ASP A 1065 3.56 -14.94 -12.83
C ASP A 1065 3.57 -15.39 -11.35
N TRP A 1066 2.55 -14.98 -10.59
CA TRP A 1066 2.41 -15.24 -9.14
C TRP A 1066 2.44 -16.74 -8.80
N SER A 1067 1.77 -17.56 -9.62
CA SER A 1067 1.79 -19.03 -9.49
C SER A 1067 3.03 -19.69 -10.10
N ASP A 1068 3.73 -19.03 -11.03
CA ASP A 1068 4.87 -19.57 -11.79
C ASP A 1068 4.56 -20.94 -12.48
N ASP A 1069 3.27 -21.16 -12.79
CA ASP A 1069 2.79 -22.27 -13.63
C ASP A 1069 2.96 -21.99 -15.15
N GLY A 1070 3.46 -20.79 -15.48
CA GLY A 1070 3.64 -20.29 -16.84
C GLY A 1070 2.42 -19.59 -17.44
N LEU A 1071 1.38 -19.24 -16.66
CA LEU A 1071 0.24 -18.43 -17.14
C LEU A 1071 0.67 -17.06 -17.69
N SER A 1072 1.77 -16.50 -17.19
CA SER A 1072 2.45 -15.30 -17.73
C SER A 1072 2.85 -15.45 -19.20
N LYS A 1073 3.33 -16.64 -19.58
CA LYS A 1073 3.81 -17.01 -20.93
C LYS A 1073 2.69 -17.49 -21.86
N GLN A 1074 1.45 -17.46 -21.39
CA GLN A 1074 0.27 -17.85 -22.14
C GLN A 1074 0.15 -17.01 -23.41
N THR A 1075 -0.27 -17.66 -24.49
CA THR A 1075 -0.29 -17.10 -25.84
C THR A 1075 -0.96 -15.74 -25.98
N ARG A 1076 -0.52 -14.97 -26.97
CA ARG A 1076 -1.13 -13.71 -27.41
C ARG A 1076 -1.29 -13.67 -28.92
N GLY A 1077 -2.33 -12.97 -29.39
CA GLY A 1077 -2.71 -12.96 -30.80
C GLY A 1077 -3.42 -14.26 -31.22
N LEU A 1078 -2.94 -14.91 -32.28
CA LEU A 1078 -3.43 -16.22 -32.73
C LEU A 1078 -2.49 -17.34 -32.27
N TYR A 1079 -3.03 -18.40 -31.68
CA TYR A 1079 -2.28 -19.65 -31.49
C TYR A 1079 -2.34 -20.55 -32.72
N ASP A 1080 -3.53 -20.65 -33.34
CA ASP A 1080 -3.78 -21.62 -34.41
C ASP A 1080 -4.93 -21.21 -35.34
N ALA A 1081 -4.88 -21.71 -36.59
CA ALA A 1081 -5.85 -21.40 -37.63
C ALA A 1081 -5.99 -22.54 -38.64
N VAL A 1082 -7.15 -23.22 -38.62
CA VAL A 1082 -7.49 -24.31 -39.56
C VAL A 1082 -8.32 -23.75 -40.71
N LEU A 1083 -7.63 -23.35 -41.79
CA LEU A 1083 -8.27 -22.76 -42.96
C LEU A 1083 -8.76 -23.81 -43.98
N PRO A 1084 -9.81 -23.53 -44.77
CA PRO A 1084 -10.28 -24.38 -45.86
C PRO A 1084 -9.40 -24.22 -47.12
N ALA A 1085 -8.10 -24.47 -46.96
CA ALA A 1085 -7.05 -24.29 -47.96
C ALA A 1085 -6.78 -25.55 -48.82
N ASP A 1086 -6.23 -25.34 -50.00
CA ASP A 1086 -5.68 -26.35 -50.92
C ASP A 1086 -4.19 -26.04 -51.13
N GLY A 1087 -3.31 -26.91 -50.60
CA GLY A 1087 -1.89 -26.60 -50.45
C GLY A 1087 -1.58 -25.61 -49.31
N ASP A 1088 -0.39 -25.02 -49.39
CA ASP A 1088 0.21 -24.24 -48.30
C ASP A 1088 -0.52 -22.91 -48.03
N VAL A 1089 -0.35 -22.38 -46.80
CA VAL A 1089 -0.88 -21.07 -46.39
C VAL A 1089 0.28 -20.16 -45.98
N ARG A 1090 0.44 -19.03 -46.66
CA ARG A 1090 1.42 -17.98 -46.28
C ARG A 1090 0.78 -17.05 -45.26
N TRP A 1091 1.37 -16.94 -44.08
CA TRP A 1091 0.95 -16.01 -43.03
C TRP A 1091 1.89 -14.80 -42.90
N LEU A 1092 1.29 -13.67 -42.54
CA LEU A 1092 1.93 -12.41 -42.20
C LEU A 1092 1.35 -11.90 -40.87
N ILE A 1093 2.16 -11.25 -40.06
CA ILE A 1093 1.79 -10.65 -38.76
C ILE A 1093 2.28 -9.19 -38.68
N ARG A 1094 1.52 -8.32 -38.00
CA ARG A 1094 1.89 -6.93 -37.75
C ARG A 1094 1.21 -6.36 -36.50
N GLY A 1095 2.01 -5.95 -35.52
CA GLY A 1095 1.59 -5.23 -34.32
C GLY A 1095 1.90 -3.74 -34.40
N VAL A 1096 2.31 -3.16 -33.27
CA VAL A 1096 2.80 -1.78 -33.13
C VAL A 1096 3.95 -1.48 -34.11
N ALA A 1097 4.11 -0.20 -34.48
CA ALA A 1097 5.15 0.22 -35.43
C ALA A 1097 6.58 0.17 -34.83
N ASP A 1098 6.67 0.44 -33.53
CA ASP A 1098 7.88 0.45 -32.72
C ASP A 1098 7.65 -0.50 -31.52
N PRO A 1099 8.09 -1.76 -31.60
CA PRO A 1099 7.87 -2.76 -30.55
C PRO A 1099 8.77 -2.57 -29.31
N ALA A 1100 9.82 -1.74 -29.41
CA ALA A 1100 10.68 -1.43 -28.27
C ALA A 1100 10.24 -0.15 -27.54
N GLY A 1101 9.48 0.74 -28.19
CA GLY A 1101 9.14 2.06 -27.64
C GLY A 1101 10.32 3.05 -27.70
N ALA A 1102 11.26 2.86 -28.64
CA ALA A 1102 12.44 3.70 -28.81
C ALA A 1102 12.15 5.07 -29.47
N ASP A 1103 11.08 5.19 -30.27
CA ASP A 1103 10.63 6.45 -30.89
C ASP A 1103 9.76 7.28 -29.92
N ASP A 1104 9.15 6.66 -28.90
CA ASP A 1104 8.42 7.32 -27.79
C ASP A 1104 8.85 6.74 -26.42
N PRO A 1105 10.07 7.00 -25.94
CA PRO A 1105 10.58 6.43 -24.69
C PRO A 1105 9.84 6.91 -23.43
N LEU A 1106 9.03 7.97 -23.56
CA LEU A 1106 8.21 8.53 -22.48
C LEU A 1106 6.97 7.67 -22.21
N ARG A 1107 6.32 7.16 -23.26
CA ARG A 1107 5.09 6.34 -23.14
C ARG A 1107 5.33 4.86 -23.44
N THR A 1108 6.40 4.53 -24.15
CA THR A 1108 6.89 3.19 -24.49
C THR A 1108 5.90 2.32 -25.29
N MET A 1109 6.29 1.06 -25.55
CA MET A 1109 5.46 0.02 -26.15
C MET A 1109 4.09 -0.19 -25.46
N TYR A 1110 3.96 0.14 -24.17
CA TYR A 1110 2.68 -0.01 -23.45
C TYR A 1110 1.60 0.98 -23.89
N ASN A 1111 1.92 2.09 -24.58
CA ASN A 1111 0.93 3.13 -24.89
C ASN A 1111 0.03 2.80 -26.09
N VAL A 1112 0.51 2.01 -27.05
CA VAL A 1112 -0.13 1.80 -28.36
C VAL A 1112 0.06 0.39 -28.89
N GLY A 1113 -1.00 -0.15 -29.48
CA GLY A 1113 -0.98 -1.38 -30.26
C GLY A 1113 -0.71 -1.16 -31.76
N GLY A 1114 -1.14 -2.14 -32.54
CA GLY A 1114 -0.92 -2.24 -33.97
C GLY A 1114 -2.05 -1.79 -34.88
N LEU A 1115 -3.04 -1.01 -34.45
CA LEU A 1115 -4.03 -0.44 -35.38
C LEU A 1115 -3.36 0.52 -36.38
N HIS A 1116 -3.93 0.70 -37.57
CA HIS A 1116 -3.36 1.62 -38.56
C HIS A 1116 -3.32 3.06 -38.03
N GLY A 1117 -4.36 3.53 -37.34
CA GLY A 1117 -4.37 4.85 -36.70
C GLY A 1117 -3.40 4.98 -35.52
N GLU A 1118 -3.01 3.89 -34.85
CA GLU A 1118 -1.92 3.92 -33.87
C GLU A 1118 -0.58 4.14 -34.58
N ARG A 1119 -0.27 3.29 -35.57
CA ARG A 1119 0.97 3.32 -36.36
C ARG A 1119 1.15 4.59 -37.21
N GLU A 1120 0.07 5.32 -37.52
CA GLU A 1120 0.08 6.60 -38.24
C GLU A 1120 -0.05 7.82 -37.31
N GLY A 1121 0.01 7.64 -35.98
CA GLY A 1121 -0.01 8.73 -35.00
C GLY A 1121 -1.35 9.46 -34.85
N TRP A 1122 -2.48 8.84 -35.21
CA TRP A 1122 -3.83 9.44 -35.10
C TRP A 1122 -4.28 9.68 -33.65
N HIS A 1123 -3.53 9.22 -32.67
CA HIS A 1123 -3.69 9.53 -31.25
C HIS A 1123 -2.94 10.81 -30.81
N LEU A 1124 -1.91 11.25 -31.54
CA LEU A 1124 -1.00 12.33 -31.14
C LEU A 1124 -1.62 13.74 -31.29
N PRO A 1125 -1.22 14.73 -30.47
CA PRO A 1125 -1.76 16.10 -30.51
C PRO A 1125 -1.75 16.75 -31.90
N GLU A 1126 -0.63 16.68 -32.62
CA GLU A 1126 -0.42 17.43 -33.87
C GLU A 1126 -1.15 16.85 -35.10
N PHE A 1127 -1.70 15.63 -35.02
CA PHE A 1127 -2.28 14.96 -36.19
C PHE A 1127 -3.45 15.74 -36.81
N ALA A 1128 -3.33 16.00 -38.11
CA ALA A 1128 -4.16 16.95 -38.85
C ALA A 1128 -5.50 16.37 -39.31
N ASP A 1129 -6.44 16.17 -38.38
CA ASP A 1129 -7.77 15.57 -38.57
C ASP A 1129 -8.73 16.29 -39.54
N HIS A 1130 -8.34 17.45 -40.10
CA HIS A 1130 -9.19 18.38 -40.85
C HIS A 1130 -10.01 17.77 -42.00
N ARG A 1131 -9.61 16.60 -42.52
CA ARG A 1131 -10.28 15.85 -43.60
C ARG A 1131 -11.35 14.86 -43.09
N TRP A 1132 -11.32 14.52 -41.80
CA TRP A 1132 -12.27 13.62 -41.17
C TRP A 1132 -13.66 14.26 -41.13
N LYS A 1133 -14.69 13.43 -41.32
CA LYS A 1133 -16.09 13.87 -41.33
C LYS A 1133 -16.51 14.22 -39.91
N ARG A 1134 -17.39 15.20 -39.71
CA ARG A 1134 -18.02 15.40 -38.39
C ARG A 1134 -18.81 14.13 -38.02
N ALA A 1135 -18.59 13.62 -36.82
CA ALA A 1135 -19.40 12.56 -36.25
C ALA A 1135 -20.68 13.11 -35.60
N THR A 1136 -21.74 12.32 -35.63
CA THR A 1136 -23.00 12.58 -34.90
C THR A 1136 -23.53 11.34 -34.16
N SER A 1137 -22.74 10.25 -34.13
CA SER A 1137 -23.00 8.97 -33.48
C SER A 1137 -21.67 8.26 -33.25
N MET A 1138 -21.55 7.54 -32.12
CA MET A 1138 -20.48 6.55 -31.90
C MET A 1138 -20.95 5.12 -32.15
N VAL A 1139 -22.26 4.87 -32.17
CA VAL A 1139 -22.89 3.64 -32.65
C VAL A 1139 -22.57 3.41 -34.14
N ALA A 1140 -22.15 2.20 -34.49
CA ALA A 1140 -21.67 1.83 -35.81
C ALA A 1140 -22.75 1.21 -36.72
N ASP A 1141 -22.80 1.70 -37.97
CA ASP A 1141 -23.69 1.16 -39.01
C ASP A 1141 -23.30 -0.25 -39.49
N GLU A 1142 -22.05 -0.69 -39.35
CA GLU A 1142 -21.56 -2.03 -39.71
C GLU A 1142 -20.37 -2.38 -38.80
N PRO A 1143 -19.99 -3.68 -38.62
CA PRO A 1143 -18.90 -4.09 -37.72
C PRO A 1143 -17.52 -3.66 -38.22
N GLY A 1144 -16.62 -3.28 -37.30
CA GLY A 1144 -15.24 -2.90 -37.59
C GLY A 1144 -14.70 -1.76 -36.72
N ILE A 1145 -13.54 -1.21 -37.09
CA ILE A 1145 -12.83 -0.16 -36.35
C ILE A 1145 -13.19 1.23 -36.89
N ARG A 1146 -13.39 2.20 -36.00
CA ARG A 1146 -13.57 3.62 -36.36
C ARG A 1146 -12.90 4.55 -35.37
N TRP A 1147 -12.11 5.48 -35.87
CA TRP A 1147 -11.50 6.53 -35.05
C TRP A 1147 -12.36 7.77 -34.93
N TYR A 1148 -12.20 8.45 -33.81
CA TYR A 1148 -12.81 9.72 -33.49
C TYR A 1148 -11.77 10.66 -32.85
N ARG A 1149 -11.82 11.95 -33.18
CA ARG A 1149 -10.97 13.01 -32.58
C ARG A 1149 -11.79 14.24 -32.21
N ALA A 1150 -11.46 14.90 -31.11
CA ALA A 1150 -12.06 16.13 -30.63
C ALA A 1150 -11.06 17.06 -29.94
N ASP A 1151 -11.18 18.36 -30.21
CA ASP A 1151 -10.48 19.43 -29.48
C ASP A 1151 -11.31 19.94 -28.30
N PHE A 1152 -10.65 20.22 -27.19
CA PHE A 1152 -11.20 21.03 -26.10
C PHE A 1152 -10.18 22.01 -25.51
N ARG A 1153 -10.62 22.94 -24.67
CA ARG A 1153 -9.73 23.86 -23.94
C ARG A 1153 -10.16 23.97 -22.48
N LEU A 1154 -9.21 23.76 -21.56
CA LEU A 1154 -9.40 23.98 -20.13
C LEU A 1154 -9.00 25.43 -19.76
N ARG A 1155 -9.41 25.84 -18.54
CA ARG A 1155 -9.15 27.15 -17.94
C ARG A 1155 -9.17 27.05 -16.40
N VAL A 1156 -8.45 26.08 -15.86
CA VAL A 1156 -8.22 26.00 -14.42
C VAL A 1156 -7.36 27.23 -14.00
N PRO A 1157 -7.70 27.93 -12.90
CA PRO A 1157 -6.81 28.88 -12.26
C PRO A 1157 -5.71 28.18 -11.44
N GLU A 1158 -4.48 28.70 -11.49
CA GLU A 1158 -3.28 28.13 -10.85
C GLU A 1158 -3.41 27.82 -9.34
N GLN A 1159 -4.34 28.48 -8.64
CA GLN A 1159 -4.55 28.32 -7.20
C GLN A 1159 -5.61 27.25 -6.85
N GLN A 1160 -6.11 26.48 -7.83
CA GLN A 1160 -7.02 25.35 -7.58
C GLN A 1160 -6.57 24.10 -8.32
N ASP A 1161 -6.74 22.96 -7.66
CA ASP A 1161 -6.58 21.64 -8.26
C ASP A 1161 -7.94 21.14 -8.78
N ALA A 1162 -7.93 20.45 -9.92
CA ALA A 1162 -9.13 20.04 -10.64
C ALA A 1162 -8.94 18.70 -11.34
N SER A 1163 -9.52 17.64 -10.77
CA SER A 1163 -9.48 16.28 -11.30
C SER A 1163 -10.63 16.03 -12.28
N TRP A 1164 -10.32 15.38 -13.40
CA TRP A 1164 -11.23 15.20 -14.54
C TRP A 1164 -11.28 13.73 -14.96
N ARG A 1165 -12.46 13.27 -15.37
CA ARG A 1165 -12.68 11.96 -16.00
C ARG A 1165 -13.21 12.10 -17.42
N LEU A 1166 -12.88 11.18 -18.31
CA LEU A 1166 -13.71 10.87 -19.48
C LEU A 1166 -14.81 9.89 -19.07
N VAL A 1167 -16.01 10.06 -19.60
CA VAL A 1167 -17.13 9.14 -19.35
C VAL A 1167 -17.66 8.61 -20.67
N VAL A 1168 -17.71 7.28 -20.78
CA VAL A 1168 -18.26 6.56 -21.93
C VAL A 1168 -19.73 6.25 -21.65
N ARG A 1169 -20.64 7.00 -22.27
CA ARG A 1169 -22.09 6.86 -22.06
C ARG A 1169 -22.67 5.85 -23.04
N SER A 1170 -23.32 4.83 -22.51
CA SER A 1170 -24.03 3.84 -23.32
C SER A 1170 -25.23 3.29 -22.55
N SER A 1171 -26.43 3.61 -23.03
CA SER A 1171 -27.71 3.13 -22.50
C SER A 1171 -27.91 1.61 -22.64
N ARG A 1172 -26.98 0.92 -23.30
CA ARG A 1172 -26.83 -0.54 -23.40
C ARG A 1172 -25.93 -1.10 -22.30
N PHE A 1173 -24.81 -0.43 -22.02
CA PHE A 1173 -23.93 -0.75 -20.88
C PHE A 1173 -24.61 -0.57 -19.52
N GLU A 1174 -25.34 0.54 -19.36
CA GLU A 1174 -26.04 0.93 -18.13
C GLU A 1174 -27.29 0.06 -17.83
N ARG A 1175 -27.79 -0.71 -18.82
CA ARG A 1175 -29.02 -1.52 -18.68
C ARG A 1175 -28.74 -2.99 -18.43
N ASP A 1176 -27.93 -3.59 -19.30
CA ASP A 1176 -27.86 -5.04 -19.47
C ASP A 1176 -26.51 -5.51 -20.06
N ARG A 1177 -25.48 -4.64 -20.08
CA ARG A 1177 -24.18 -4.88 -20.73
C ARG A 1177 -24.33 -5.36 -22.19
N SER A 1178 -25.27 -4.75 -22.94
CA SER A 1178 -25.53 -5.07 -24.36
C SER A 1178 -24.77 -4.21 -25.38
N ASP A 1179 -23.71 -3.51 -24.95
CA ASP A 1179 -22.89 -2.70 -25.86
C ASP A 1179 -21.70 -3.53 -26.34
N HIS A 1180 -21.89 -4.29 -27.42
CA HIS A 1180 -20.87 -5.16 -28.01
C HIS A 1180 -19.75 -4.39 -28.73
N SER A 1181 -19.04 -3.53 -28.01
CA SER A 1181 -17.92 -2.72 -28.49
C SER A 1181 -16.81 -2.59 -27.46
N GLN A 1182 -15.58 -2.43 -27.95
CA GLN A 1182 -14.47 -1.88 -27.17
C GLN A 1182 -14.20 -0.45 -27.61
N VAL A 1183 -13.82 0.41 -26.66
CA VAL A 1183 -13.37 1.78 -26.91
C VAL A 1183 -12.05 1.99 -26.17
N VAL A 1184 -11.07 2.57 -26.83
CA VAL A 1184 -9.80 2.97 -26.19
C VAL A 1184 -9.61 4.47 -26.33
N LEU A 1185 -9.24 5.12 -25.22
CA LEU A 1185 -9.26 6.57 -25.02
C LEU A 1185 -7.83 7.12 -24.91
N TYR A 1186 -7.53 8.17 -25.65
CA TYR A 1186 -6.23 8.85 -25.63
C TYR A 1186 -6.40 10.36 -25.37
N VAL A 1187 -5.69 10.90 -24.38
CA VAL A 1187 -5.61 12.34 -24.12
C VAL A 1187 -4.18 12.81 -24.35
N ASN A 1188 -4.01 13.79 -25.24
CA ASN A 1188 -2.71 14.34 -25.63
C ASN A 1188 -1.66 13.27 -26.05
N GLY A 1189 -2.12 12.15 -26.64
CA GLY A 1189 -1.29 11.03 -27.08
C GLY A 1189 -1.12 9.91 -26.06
N TRP A 1190 -1.43 10.14 -24.78
CA TRP A 1190 -1.41 9.10 -23.74
C TRP A 1190 -2.70 8.30 -23.75
N GLN A 1191 -2.61 6.97 -23.79
CA GLN A 1191 -3.76 6.07 -23.61
C GLN A 1191 -4.12 5.99 -22.12
N ILE A 1192 -5.37 6.30 -21.78
CA ILE A 1192 -5.85 6.49 -20.39
C ILE A 1192 -7.16 5.73 -20.08
N GLY A 1193 -7.51 4.72 -20.88
CA GLY A 1193 -8.79 4.03 -20.68
C GLY A 1193 -9.14 3.02 -21.76
N ILE A 1194 -9.48 1.81 -21.31
CA ILE A 1194 -10.11 0.77 -22.11
C ILE A 1194 -11.51 0.50 -21.56
N TYR A 1195 -12.54 0.78 -22.36
CA TYR A 1195 -13.93 0.42 -22.10
C TYR A 1195 -14.30 -0.81 -22.94
N ILE A 1196 -15.02 -1.77 -22.36
CA ILE A 1196 -15.56 -2.93 -23.07
C ILE A 1196 -17.01 -3.10 -22.64
N GLY A 1197 -17.95 -2.73 -23.52
CA GLY A 1197 -19.34 -2.42 -23.17
C GLY A 1197 -20.23 -3.63 -22.84
N ASP A 1198 -19.75 -4.84 -23.12
CA ASP A 1198 -20.37 -6.12 -22.80
C ASP A 1198 -19.64 -6.90 -21.69
N ILE A 1199 -18.61 -6.27 -21.09
CA ILE A 1199 -17.82 -6.81 -19.97
C ILE A 1199 -17.89 -5.86 -18.77
N GLY A 1200 -17.33 -4.64 -18.89
CA GLY A 1200 -17.19 -3.69 -17.78
C GLY A 1200 -16.18 -4.14 -16.71
N PRO A 1201 -16.26 -3.63 -15.46
CA PRO A 1201 -17.27 -2.71 -14.93
C PRO A 1201 -17.03 -1.22 -15.22
N GLN A 1202 -15.85 -0.81 -15.68
CA GLN A 1202 -15.49 0.61 -15.84
C GLN A 1202 -16.20 1.31 -17.02
N SER A 1203 -16.73 2.51 -16.77
CA SER A 1203 -17.18 3.48 -17.80
C SER A 1203 -16.78 4.93 -17.56
N GLU A 1204 -16.22 5.25 -16.38
CA GLU A 1204 -15.56 6.53 -16.11
C GLU A 1204 -14.05 6.30 -15.96
N PHE A 1205 -13.26 7.10 -16.66
CA PHE A 1205 -11.81 6.95 -16.78
C PHE A 1205 -11.13 8.22 -16.29
N THR A 1206 -10.38 8.12 -15.20
CA THR A 1206 -9.59 9.22 -14.66
C THR A 1206 -8.55 9.66 -15.68
N ILE A 1207 -8.34 10.97 -15.78
CA ILE A 1207 -7.25 11.54 -16.57
C ILE A 1207 -6.15 11.93 -15.58
N PRO A 1208 -5.04 11.17 -15.44
CA PRO A 1208 -3.92 11.57 -14.60
C PRO A 1208 -3.49 13.01 -14.90
N ALA A 1209 -3.31 13.84 -13.87
CA ALA A 1209 -2.92 15.22 -14.10
C ALA A 1209 -1.48 15.29 -14.66
N GLY A 1210 -1.12 16.39 -15.32
CA GLY A 1210 0.11 16.47 -16.13
C GLY A 1210 -0.03 15.90 -17.55
N ILE A 1211 -0.95 14.94 -17.78
CA ILE A 1211 -1.37 14.57 -19.15
C ILE A 1211 -2.20 15.72 -19.77
N LEU A 1212 -2.98 16.44 -18.96
CA LEU A 1212 -3.75 17.62 -19.38
C LEU A 1212 -2.91 18.91 -19.30
N ASP A 1213 -3.08 19.81 -20.27
CA ASP A 1213 -2.83 21.25 -20.12
C ASP A 1213 -4.04 21.87 -19.38
N PRO A 1214 -3.92 22.25 -18.10
CA PRO A 1214 -5.04 22.78 -17.32
C PRO A 1214 -5.47 24.19 -17.76
N SER A 1215 -4.60 24.92 -18.46
CA SER A 1215 -4.79 26.31 -18.89
C SER A 1215 -5.24 26.47 -20.35
N GLY A 1216 -5.10 25.39 -21.14
CA GLY A 1216 -5.16 25.45 -22.58
C GLY A 1216 -5.62 24.20 -23.31
N ARG A 1217 -5.03 23.93 -24.48
CA ARG A 1217 -5.66 23.11 -25.53
C ARG A 1217 -5.32 21.64 -25.32
N ASN A 1218 -6.35 20.83 -25.24
CA ASN A 1218 -6.24 19.38 -25.10
C ASN A 1218 -6.89 18.69 -26.30
N GLN A 1219 -6.33 17.56 -26.68
CA GLN A 1219 -6.71 16.76 -27.83
C GLN A 1219 -7.12 15.37 -27.35
N LEU A 1220 -8.37 15.00 -27.60
CA LEU A 1220 -8.92 13.67 -27.34
C LEU A 1220 -8.99 12.89 -28.65
N ALA A 1221 -8.32 11.74 -28.70
CA ALA A 1221 -8.53 10.72 -29.71
C ALA A 1221 -9.14 9.47 -29.06
N LEU A 1222 -9.95 8.73 -29.81
CA LEU A 1222 -10.40 7.40 -29.40
C LEU A 1222 -10.70 6.54 -30.62
N TRP A 1223 -10.61 5.23 -30.47
CA TRP A 1223 -11.16 4.29 -31.45
C TRP A 1223 -12.26 3.44 -30.85
N VAL A 1224 -13.24 3.08 -31.67
CA VAL A 1224 -14.35 2.18 -31.35
C VAL A 1224 -14.21 0.95 -32.22
N ALA A 1225 -14.06 -0.22 -31.59
CA ALA A 1225 -14.12 -1.53 -32.23
C ALA A 1225 -15.52 -2.12 -32.04
N ALA A 1226 -16.36 -2.00 -33.07
CA ALA A 1226 -17.72 -2.53 -33.04
C ALA A 1226 -17.71 -4.02 -33.42
N LYS A 1227 -18.06 -4.89 -32.45
CA LYS A 1227 -18.14 -6.35 -32.65
C LYS A 1227 -19.25 -6.72 -33.64
N GLU A 1228 -20.35 -5.96 -33.61
CA GLU A 1228 -21.50 -6.08 -34.49
C GLU A 1228 -22.11 -4.73 -34.93
N LYS A 1229 -23.13 -4.78 -35.78
CA LYS A 1229 -23.90 -3.62 -36.24
C LYS A 1229 -24.83 -3.12 -35.13
N GLY A 1230 -24.75 -1.83 -34.80
CA GLY A 1230 -25.52 -1.23 -33.71
C GLY A 1230 -24.80 -1.19 -32.35
N ALA A 1231 -23.55 -1.67 -32.28
CA ALA A 1231 -22.68 -1.50 -31.14
C ALA A 1231 -21.85 -0.20 -31.21
N GLY A 1232 -21.22 0.18 -30.10
CA GLY A 1232 -20.55 1.46 -29.89
C GLY A 1232 -21.33 2.31 -28.88
N PRO A 1233 -20.68 3.24 -28.14
CA PRO A 1233 -21.36 4.05 -27.14
C PRO A 1233 -22.33 5.06 -27.77
N ASP A 1234 -23.23 5.60 -26.96
CA ASP A 1234 -24.13 6.68 -27.37
C ASP A 1234 -23.35 8.00 -27.53
N HIS A 1235 -22.48 8.34 -26.56
CA HIS A 1235 -21.48 9.42 -26.67
C HIS A 1235 -20.34 9.28 -25.65
N VAL A 1236 -19.31 10.13 -25.77
CA VAL A 1236 -18.26 10.32 -24.76
C VAL A 1236 -18.28 11.78 -24.31
N GLU A 1237 -18.17 12.01 -23.00
CA GLU A 1237 -18.20 13.32 -22.35
C GLU A 1237 -17.01 13.51 -21.39
N LEU A 1238 -16.67 14.77 -21.07
CA LEU A 1238 -15.73 15.11 -20.01
C LEU A 1238 -16.52 15.42 -18.73
N LYS A 1239 -16.05 14.95 -17.58
CA LYS A 1239 -16.65 15.15 -16.25
C LYS A 1239 -15.62 15.78 -15.33
N LEU A 1240 -15.98 16.89 -14.68
CA LEU A 1240 -15.23 17.42 -13.54
C LEU A 1240 -15.64 16.63 -12.29
N VAL A 1241 -14.68 16.09 -11.55
CA VAL A 1241 -14.94 15.28 -10.34
C VAL A 1241 -14.26 15.84 -9.10
N GLY A 1242 -13.04 16.36 -9.23
CA GLY A 1242 -12.35 17.11 -8.18
C GLY A 1242 -12.33 18.60 -8.51
N ASN A 1243 -12.54 19.46 -7.51
CA ASN A 1243 -12.33 20.90 -7.64
C ASN A 1243 -12.07 21.50 -6.25
N ARG A 1244 -10.82 21.88 -5.94
CA ARG A 1244 -10.39 22.27 -4.58
C ARG A 1244 -9.34 23.37 -4.58
N THR A 1245 -9.37 24.28 -3.60
CA THR A 1245 -8.28 25.24 -3.35
C THR A 1245 -7.05 24.56 -2.73
N GLY A 1246 -5.91 25.26 -2.63
CA GLY A 1246 -4.70 24.68 -2.02
C GLY A 1246 -4.13 23.51 -2.82
N GLY A 1247 -4.06 23.64 -4.15
CA GLY A 1247 -3.22 22.78 -5.02
C GLY A 1247 -1.74 23.16 -4.94
N ILE A 1248 -0.85 22.43 -5.62
CA ILE A 1248 0.59 22.77 -5.71
C ILE A 1248 0.92 23.72 -6.89
N GLY A 1249 -0.09 24.31 -7.53
CA GLY A 1249 0.04 24.99 -8.81
C GLY A 1249 -0.34 24.09 -9.99
N HIS A 1250 -0.24 24.62 -11.21
CA HIS A 1250 -0.21 23.78 -12.40
C HIS A 1250 1.19 23.19 -12.56
N ALA A 1251 1.29 21.87 -12.75
CA ALA A 1251 2.46 21.29 -13.40
C ALA A 1251 2.46 21.67 -14.89
N ASP A 1252 3.64 21.82 -15.50
CA ASP A 1252 3.75 21.85 -16.95
C ASP A 1252 3.25 20.52 -17.54
N PRO A 1253 2.54 20.54 -18.69
CA PRO A 1253 2.07 19.33 -19.33
C PRO A 1253 3.25 18.51 -19.89
N LEU A 1254 3.10 17.19 -19.88
CA LEU A 1254 4.12 16.23 -20.34
C LEU A 1254 4.36 16.22 -21.87
N VAL A 1255 3.66 17.08 -22.63
CA VAL A 1255 3.49 17.00 -24.09
C VAL A 1255 3.30 18.37 -24.74
#